data_AF-A0A8T0F2T3-F1
#
_entry.id   AF-A0A8T0F2T3-F1
#
_cell.length_a   1.000
_cell.length_b   1.000
_cell.length_c   1.000
_cell.angle_alpha   90.00
_cell.angle_beta   90.00
_cell.angle_gamma   90.00
#
_symmetry.space_group_name_H-M   'P 1'
#
loop_
_entity.id
_entity.type
_entity.pdbx_description
1 polymer ?
#
loop_
_entity_poly.entity_id
_entity_poly.type
_entity_poly.pdbx_seq_one_letter_code
_entity_poly.pdbx_strand_id
1 'polypeptide(L)'
;MAIHITFLPSLQYLALAKIAITVYNNPRISLLVDELEELEEMCQDITCYTHRHRVQEKWLIIQEKVVNRLRRYLPFSMRKKVAGCLRSIHSEVKKWKEDHYEILSDDVNYKNFLCWKSEGTINRPLTAKELIRNKSLEAKKLFVVACTYFLISDVIILWNKISVASLKDLYHGNTNLVIRFWIERMIDDSRISWIWNTSDQQQVTSKLRPLFIKPDDSYRIRLSSFFHMLTTSDRRGYFLIKEWTDKLHHDDLRFCFNQMTENEQKEILYLCPLLVLEFHLEWPLQSIFIKMVNHMNPHVMYYQYLSPERIKGFENYKYSAIDTSPLSNYVMHPFWNQVVKLVPKWLAPNILTFTGFLLTSVNAILLAIYDYNFSASSDLDQTTPPVPRWVWLVCAINHFLAHTLDGIDGKHARRTKSSGPLGELMDHGLDSWAALFMPTCMYSVFGCGEYSCTQLRVFFILWSVHLCFIFSHWEKYNTGVLYLPWGYDISQMVLLAAFLMTYFKSYHFWKFTIPILNIGSGEVIEILIYAGTFAMSLPVSLYNIYCAYKKGELKQTSLWEAMRPLVPILLLFLSTTIWAVYSPTNILLNDARVFYWLVGTVFSNIACRLIVSQMSSTRCEAFNWLFYPIGLALLYIFSYPHHSRTEVQIAWSLLILSVLAHIHYGVCVVQQMCRHFKIHCFSLKKDEKD
;
A
#
# COMPACT_ATOMS: atom_id res chain seq x y z
N MET A 1 -9.76 25.66 -11.02
CA MET A 1 -8.52 25.21 -11.67
C MET A 1 -8.91 24.04 -12.57
N ALA A 2 -8.77 24.22 -13.89
CA ALA A 2 -9.27 23.29 -14.90
C ALA A 2 -8.55 21.94 -14.82
N ILE A 3 -9.28 20.84 -14.72
CA ILE A 3 -8.74 19.48 -14.81
C ILE A 3 -8.67 19.10 -16.30
N HIS A 4 -7.59 19.47 -16.98
CA HIS A 4 -7.30 18.96 -18.33
C HIS A 4 -6.15 17.95 -18.22
N ILE A 5 -6.49 16.67 -18.04
CA ILE A 5 -5.52 15.58 -17.88
C ILE A 5 -5.13 15.06 -19.27
N THR A 6 -4.40 15.88 -20.04
CA THR A 6 -3.74 15.42 -21.28
C THR A 6 -2.25 15.39 -21.04
N PHE A 7 -1.81 14.38 -20.29
CA PHE A 7 -0.39 14.13 -20.12
C PHE A 7 0.17 13.40 -21.35
N LEU A 8 0.85 14.14 -22.21
CA LEU A 8 1.65 13.56 -23.29
C LEU A 8 3.01 13.09 -22.74
N PRO A 9 3.43 11.84 -23.00
CA PRO A 9 4.76 11.38 -22.65
C PRO A 9 5.84 12.23 -23.35
N SER A 10 6.98 12.43 -22.68
CA SER A 10 8.09 13.21 -23.25
C SER A 10 8.58 12.62 -24.58
N LEU A 11 9.14 13.46 -25.47
CA LEU A 11 9.75 13.00 -26.73
C LEU A 11 10.81 11.90 -26.51
N GLN A 12 11.60 12.03 -25.43
CA GLN A 12 12.57 11.01 -25.04
C GLN A 12 11.91 9.67 -24.75
N TYR A 13 10.76 9.68 -24.07
CA TYR A 13 10.00 8.49 -23.76
C TYR A 13 9.40 7.86 -25.03
N LEU A 14 8.80 8.66 -25.91
CA LEU A 14 8.25 8.18 -27.20
C LEU A 14 9.33 7.51 -28.05
N ALA A 15 10.53 8.10 -28.11
CA ALA A 15 11.67 7.51 -28.80
C ALA A 15 12.12 6.18 -28.17
N LEU A 16 12.19 6.11 -26.83
CA LEU A 16 12.54 4.88 -26.10
C LEU A 16 11.51 3.77 -26.36
N ALA A 17 10.21 4.08 -26.28
CA ALA A 17 9.13 3.14 -26.53
C ALA A 17 9.20 2.57 -27.96
N LYS A 18 9.42 3.43 -28.97
CA LYS A 18 9.55 3.00 -30.37
C LYS A 18 10.74 2.06 -30.59
N ILE A 19 11.90 2.35 -29.97
CA ILE A 19 13.07 1.47 -30.03
C ILE A 19 12.76 0.15 -29.32
N ALA A 20 12.13 0.19 -28.14
CA ALA A 20 11.80 -0.99 -27.38
C ALA A 20 10.81 -1.90 -28.11
N ILE A 21 9.80 -1.36 -28.83
CA ILE A 21 8.90 -2.13 -29.70
C ILE A 21 9.69 -2.85 -30.79
N THR A 22 10.62 -2.15 -31.44
CA THR A 22 11.45 -2.72 -32.52
C THR A 22 12.32 -3.87 -32.00
N VAL A 23 12.84 -3.73 -30.77
CA VAL A 23 13.62 -4.78 -30.10
C VAL A 23 12.73 -5.95 -29.68
N TYR A 24 11.54 -5.68 -29.15
CA TYR A 24 10.58 -6.70 -28.71
C TYR A 24 10.16 -7.60 -29.87
N ASN A 25 9.85 -7.01 -31.02
CA ASN A 25 9.46 -7.74 -32.24
C ASN A 25 10.65 -8.39 -32.97
N ASN A 26 11.88 -8.29 -32.47
CA ASN A 26 13.02 -8.97 -33.07
C ASN A 26 12.87 -10.49 -32.90
N PRO A 27 13.00 -11.33 -33.95
CA PRO A 27 12.73 -12.76 -33.85
C PRO A 27 13.49 -13.49 -32.72
N ARG A 28 14.75 -13.11 -32.47
CA ARG A 28 15.56 -13.75 -31.42
C ARG A 28 15.21 -13.29 -30.00
N ILE A 29 14.59 -12.12 -29.85
CA ILE A 29 14.08 -11.65 -28.56
C ILE A 29 12.66 -12.18 -28.36
N SER A 30 11.83 -12.17 -29.40
CA SER A 30 10.48 -12.75 -29.36
C SER A 30 10.51 -14.20 -28.88
N LEU A 31 11.43 -15.04 -29.39
CA LEU A 31 11.57 -16.43 -28.92
C LEU A 31 11.81 -16.54 -27.40
N LEU A 32 12.63 -15.66 -26.83
CA LEU A 32 12.88 -15.66 -25.39
C LEU A 32 11.67 -15.18 -24.59
N VAL A 33 10.86 -14.31 -25.18
CA VAL A 33 9.59 -13.86 -24.62
C VAL A 33 8.54 -14.98 -24.75
N ASP A 34 8.55 -15.76 -25.83
CA ASP A 34 7.68 -16.93 -26.01
C ASP A 34 7.96 -17.97 -24.91
N GLU A 35 9.25 -18.30 -24.67
CA GLU A 35 9.66 -19.18 -23.55
C GLU A 35 9.28 -18.63 -22.16
N LEU A 36 9.15 -17.31 -22.04
CA LEU A 36 8.69 -16.67 -20.81
C LEU A 36 7.17 -16.81 -20.66
N GLU A 37 6.41 -16.59 -21.75
CA GLU A 37 4.95 -16.78 -21.79
C GLU A 37 4.58 -18.21 -21.38
N GLU A 38 5.25 -19.22 -21.93
CA GLU A 38 5.07 -20.63 -21.53
C GLU A 38 5.30 -20.85 -20.03
N LEU A 39 6.35 -20.23 -19.47
CA LEU A 39 6.66 -20.33 -18.05
C LEU A 39 5.61 -19.62 -17.18
N GLU A 40 5.03 -18.53 -17.67
CA GLU A 40 3.93 -17.84 -16.99
C GLU A 40 2.63 -18.66 -17.03
N GLU A 41 2.35 -19.40 -18.12
CA GLU A 41 1.13 -20.19 -18.31
C GLU A 41 1.12 -21.52 -17.54
N MET A 42 2.27 -22.14 -17.26
CA MET A 42 2.38 -23.43 -16.52
C MET A 42 1.90 -23.41 -15.06
N CYS A 43 1.45 -22.28 -14.51
CA CYS A 43 1.22 -22.13 -13.07
C CYS A 43 -0.27 -22.11 -12.69
N GLN A 44 -0.85 -23.28 -12.41
CA GLN A 44 -2.13 -23.40 -11.69
C GLN A 44 -1.97 -23.81 -10.21
N ASP A 45 -0.88 -24.46 -9.77
CA ASP A 45 -0.82 -25.11 -8.44
C ASP A 45 0.52 -25.06 -7.66
N ILE A 46 1.45 -24.13 -7.94
CA ILE A 46 2.74 -24.06 -7.22
C ILE A 46 2.88 -22.77 -6.39
N THR A 47 3.39 -22.91 -5.17
CA THR A 47 3.66 -21.86 -4.17
C THR A 47 4.20 -20.57 -4.81
N CYS A 48 3.53 -19.44 -4.53
CA CYS A 48 3.64 -18.18 -5.28
C CYS A 48 5.01 -17.46 -5.23
N TYR A 49 6.01 -18.00 -4.52
CA TYR A 49 7.33 -17.40 -4.34
C TYR A 49 8.35 -17.89 -5.38
N THR A 50 8.44 -19.21 -5.60
CA THR A 50 9.42 -19.81 -6.52
C THR A 50 9.10 -19.49 -7.99
N HIS A 51 7.82 -19.45 -8.35
CA HIS A 51 7.37 -19.07 -9.70
C HIS A 51 7.73 -17.61 -10.03
N ARG A 52 7.43 -16.66 -9.13
CA ARG A 52 7.80 -15.25 -9.30
C ARG A 52 9.30 -15.04 -9.42
N HIS A 53 10.10 -15.80 -8.68
CA HIS A 53 11.56 -15.74 -8.80
C HIS A 53 12.04 -16.19 -10.18
N ARG A 54 11.52 -17.32 -10.69
CA ARG A 54 11.89 -17.83 -12.03
C ARG A 54 11.51 -16.90 -13.16
N VAL A 55 10.31 -16.31 -13.10
CA VAL A 55 9.87 -15.26 -14.05
C VAL A 55 10.83 -14.06 -14.00
N GLN A 56 11.21 -13.63 -12.80
CA GLN A 56 12.14 -12.51 -12.61
C GLN A 56 13.55 -12.81 -13.14
N GLU A 57 14.08 -14.02 -12.92
CA GLU A 57 15.36 -14.46 -13.47
C GLU A 57 15.36 -14.46 -15.00
N LYS A 58 14.32 -15.03 -15.63
CA LYS A 58 14.18 -14.98 -17.09
C LYS A 58 14.13 -13.54 -17.62
N TRP A 59 13.42 -12.64 -16.93
CA TRP A 59 13.42 -11.22 -17.29
C TRP A 59 14.80 -10.58 -17.23
N LEU A 60 15.59 -10.88 -16.21
CA LEU A 60 16.96 -10.36 -16.09
C LEU A 60 17.84 -10.85 -17.26
N ILE A 61 17.71 -12.13 -17.65
CA ILE A 61 18.42 -12.71 -18.79
C ILE A 61 18.03 -12.00 -20.11
N ILE A 62 16.73 -11.78 -20.34
CA ILE A 62 16.24 -11.07 -21.52
C ILE A 62 16.80 -9.65 -21.56
N GLN A 63 16.75 -8.93 -20.44
CA GLN A 63 17.26 -7.57 -20.32
C GLN A 63 18.76 -7.49 -20.60
N GLU A 64 19.55 -8.41 -20.04
CA GLU A 64 21.00 -8.47 -20.26
C GLU A 64 21.33 -8.71 -21.74
N LYS A 65 20.67 -9.69 -22.37
CA LYS A 65 20.84 -9.98 -23.81
C LYS A 65 20.51 -8.76 -24.66
N VAL A 66 19.47 -8.01 -24.31
CA VAL A 66 19.09 -6.77 -25.01
C VAL A 66 20.11 -5.66 -24.81
N VAL A 67 20.57 -5.43 -23.57
CA VAL A 67 21.61 -4.43 -23.25
C VAL A 67 22.90 -4.71 -24.02
N ASN A 68 23.30 -5.98 -24.12
CA ASN A 68 24.49 -6.41 -24.85
C ASN A 68 24.35 -6.20 -26.36
N ARG A 69 23.18 -6.48 -26.95
CA ARG A 69 22.94 -6.24 -28.38
C ARG A 69 22.91 -4.77 -28.75
N LEU A 70 22.29 -3.94 -27.91
CA LEU A 70 22.21 -2.50 -28.14
C LEU A 70 23.54 -1.78 -27.91
N ARG A 71 24.61 -2.49 -27.50
CA ARG A 71 25.93 -1.92 -27.21
C ARG A 71 26.53 -1.13 -28.37
N ARG A 72 26.28 -1.57 -29.61
CA ARG A 72 26.80 -0.93 -30.84
C ARG A 72 25.95 0.25 -31.31
N TYR A 73 24.74 0.42 -30.78
CA TYR A 73 23.77 1.40 -31.26
C TYR A 73 23.46 2.51 -30.25
N LEU A 74 23.58 2.24 -28.94
CA LEU A 74 23.15 3.17 -27.88
C LEU A 74 24.16 3.26 -26.72
N PRO A 75 24.28 4.42 -26.04
CA PRO A 75 24.99 4.55 -24.78
C PRO A 75 24.41 3.66 -23.67
N PHE A 76 25.24 3.23 -22.71
CA PHE A 76 24.85 2.27 -21.66
C PHE A 76 23.60 2.70 -20.88
N SER A 77 23.50 3.99 -20.53
CA SER A 77 22.33 4.55 -19.83
C SER A 77 21.03 4.41 -20.63
N MET A 78 21.07 4.54 -21.95
CA MET A 78 19.89 4.38 -22.81
C MET A 78 19.55 2.91 -23.05
N ARG A 79 20.56 2.02 -23.14
CA ARG A 79 20.33 0.57 -23.26
C ARG A 79 19.52 0.03 -22.09
N LYS A 80 19.87 0.43 -20.86
CA LYS A 80 19.15 0.02 -19.64
C LYS A 80 17.71 0.53 -19.64
N LYS A 81 17.48 1.76 -20.12
CA LYS A 81 16.13 2.33 -20.27
C LYS A 81 15.29 1.57 -21.30
N VAL A 82 15.84 1.25 -22.48
CA VAL A 82 15.15 0.45 -23.51
C VAL A 82 14.82 -0.95 -22.99
N ALA A 83 15.78 -1.62 -22.33
CA ALA A 83 15.54 -2.94 -21.74
C ALA A 83 14.48 -2.91 -20.62
N GLY A 84 14.41 -1.81 -19.86
CA GLY A 84 13.38 -1.59 -18.85
C GLY A 84 11.96 -1.48 -19.43
N CYS A 85 11.81 -0.96 -20.64
CA CYS A 85 10.50 -0.83 -21.31
C CYS A 85 9.94 -2.16 -21.85
N LEU A 86 10.79 -3.17 -22.06
CA LEU A 86 10.35 -4.45 -22.64
C LEU A 86 9.29 -5.15 -21.78
N ARG A 87 9.41 -5.08 -20.45
CA ARG A 87 8.44 -5.67 -19.53
C ARG A 87 7.07 -5.00 -19.64
N SER A 88 7.06 -3.68 -19.82
CA SER A 88 5.82 -2.92 -20.01
C SER A 88 5.16 -3.22 -21.35
N ILE A 89 5.95 -3.34 -22.43
CA ILE A 89 5.46 -3.75 -23.76
C ILE A 89 4.90 -5.17 -23.70
N HIS A 90 5.61 -6.09 -23.04
CA HIS A 90 5.12 -7.45 -22.83
C HIS A 90 3.78 -7.48 -22.08
N SER A 91 3.67 -6.70 -21.00
CA SER A 91 2.43 -6.57 -20.25
C SER A 91 1.28 -6.01 -21.09
N GLU A 92 1.54 -5.06 -21.99
CA GLU A 92 0.54 -4.53 -22.93
C GLU A 92 0.06 -5.62 -23.91
N VAL A 93 0.99 -6.44 -24.44
CA VAL A 93 0.66 -7.57 -25.32
C VAL A 93 -0.16 -8.62 -24.58
N LYS A 94 0.21 -8.96 -23.35
CA LYS A 94 -0.50 -9.94 -22.52
C LYS A 94 -1.92 -9.48 -22.23
N LYS A 95 -2.11 -8.22 -21.81
CA LYS A 95 -3.44 -7.63 -21.60
C LYS A 95 -4.28 -7.67 -22.88
N TRP A 96 -3.66 -7.39 -24.03
CA TRP A 96 -4.34 -7.49 -25.31
C TRP A 96 -4.74 -8.94 -25.65
N LYS A 97 -3.91 -9.94 -25.34
CA LYS A 97 -4.23 -11.38 -25.50
C LYS A 97 -5.40 -11.77 -24.60
N GLU A 98 -5.35 -11.41 -23.32
CA GLU A 98 -6.43 -11.66 -22.34
C GLU A 98 -7.76 -11.02 -22.77
N ASP A 99 -7.71 -9.79 -23.27
CA ASP A 99 -8.86 -9.06 -23.80
C ASP A 99 -9.56 -9.75 -24.99
N HIS A 100 -8.83 -10.58 -25.73
CA HIS A 100 -9.31 -11.25 -26.94
C HIS A 100 -9.20 -12.78 -26.83
N TYR A 101 -9.06 -13.32 -25.62
CA TYR A 101 -8.84 -14.75 -25.38
C TYR A 101 -9.95 -15.62 -25.99
N GLU A 102 -11.21 -15.23 -25.82
CA GLU A 102 -12.37 -15.92 -26.42
C GLU A 102 -12.35 -15.92 -27.97
N ILE A 103 -11.64 -14.98 -28.58
CA ILE A 103 -11.55 -14.80 -30.04
C ILE A 103 -10.33 -15.54 -30.59
N LEU A 104 -9.18 -15.39 -29.95
CA LEU A 104 -7.90 -15.94 -30.35
C LEU A 104 -7.74 -17.32 -29.72
N SER A 105 -7.98 -18.38 -30.49
CA SER A 105 -7.54 -19.73 -30.09
C SER A 105 -6.01 -19.76 -29.94
N ASP A 106 -5.48 -20.67 -29.12
CA ASP A 106 -4.04 -20.78 -28.83
C ASP A 106 -3.15 -20.89 -30.08
N ASP A 107 -3.70 -21.35 -31.21
CA ASP A 107 -2.98 -21.56 -32.46
C ASP A 107 -2.73 -20.30 -33.32
N VAL A 108 -3.26 -19.12 -32.95
CA VAL A 108 -3.15 -17.91 -33.77
C VAL A 108 -1.89 -17.11 -33.39
N ASN A 109 -0.92 -17.01 -34.30
CA ASN A 109 0.25 -16.13 -34.13
C ASN A 109 -0.16 -14.65 -34.23
N TYR A 110 -0.65 -14.11 -33.11
CA TYR A 110 -1.19 -12.76 -33.03
C TYR A 110 -0.13 -11.65 -33.17
N LYS A 111 1.15 -11.96 -32.90
CA LYS A 111 2.26 -10.98 -32.85
C LYS A 111 2.47 -10.27 -34.19
N ASN A 112 2.11 -10.92 -35.30
CA ASN A 112 2.22 -10.35 -36.64
C ASN A 112 1.15 -9.30 -36.98
N PHE A 113 0.05 -9.24 -36.22
CA PHE A 113 -1.07 -8.31 -36.49
C PHE A 113 -1.03 -7.05 -35.61
N LEU A 114 -0.20 -7.05 -34.56
CA LEU A 114 -0.14 -5.96 -33.60
C LEU A 114 0.38 -4.67 -34.23
N CYS A 115 -0.52 -3.69 -34.35
CA CYS A 115 -0.17 -2.35 -34.75
C CYS A 115 0.15 -1.50 -33.52
N TRP A 116 1.23 -0.70 -33.55
CA TRP A 116 1.70 0.06 -32.39
C TRP A 116 1.48 1.56 -32.53
N LYS A 117 1.15 2.23 -31.43
CA LYS A 117 1.21 3.69 -31.30
C LYS A 117 2.62 4.13 -30.94
N SER A 118 2.96 5.40 -31.21
CA SER A 118 4.26 5.99 -30.88
C SER A 118 4.60 6.00 -29.39
N GLU A 119 3.58 5.92 -28.53
CA GLU A 119 3.73 5.91 -27.07
C GLU A 119 4.00 4.52 -26.47
N GLY A 120 4.04 3.46 -27.29
CA GLY A 120 4.33 2.11 -26.81
C GLY A 120 3.11 1.26 -26.45
N THR A 121 1.90 1.69 -26.82
CA THR A 121 0.64 0.95 -26.65
C THR A 121 0.15 0.36 -27.98
N ILE A 122 -0.71 -0.67 -27.93
CA ILE A 122 -1.27 -1.27 -29.14
C ILE A 122 -2.36 -0.33 -29.72
N ASN A 123 -2.29 -0.07 -31.02
CA ASN A 123 -3.37 0.56 -31.77
C ASN A 123 -4.45 -0.48 -32.06
N ARG A 124 -5.35 -0.65 -31.10
CA ARG A 124 -6.37 -1.70 -31.10
C ARG A 124 -7.36 -1.61 -32.27
N PRO A 125 -7.92 -0.44 -32.64
CA PRO A 125 -8.78 -0.35 -33.82
C PRO A 125 -8.07 -0.73 -35.12
N LEU A 126 -6.80 -0.34 -35.29
CA LEU A 126 -6.03 -0.70 -36.47
C LEU A 126 -5.67 -2.19 -36.48
N THR A 127 -5.28 -2.74 -35.31
CA THR A 127 -5.01 -4.16 -35.12
C THR A 127 -6.26 -5.01 -35.41
N ALA A 128 -7.44 -4.57 -34.98
CA ALA A 128 -8.71 -5.25 -35.28
C ALA A 128 -9.00 -5.30 -36.79
N LYS A 129 -8.70 -4.23 -37.53
CA LYS A 129 -8.81 -4.21 -39.00
C LYS A 129 -7.83 -5.18 -39.67
N GLU A 130 -6.58 -5.25 -39.19
CA GLU A 130 -5.60 -6.21 -39.69
C GLU A 130 -6.01 -7.66 -39.39
N LEU A 131 -6.60 -7.93 -38.23
CA LEU A 131 -7.16 -9.24 -37.90
C LEU A 131 -8.30 -9.65 -38.83
N ILE A 132 -9.22 -8.74 -39.17
CA ILE A 132 -10.34 -9.01 -40.08
C ILE A 132 -9.87 -9.28 -41.52
N ARG A 133 -8.77 -8.64 -41.94
CA ARG A 133 -8.16 -8.90 -43.25
C ARG A 133 -7.57 -10.32 -43.35
N ASN A 134 -7.28 -10.95 -42.23
CA ASN A 134 -6.77 -12.32 -42.21
C ASN A 134 -7.87 -13.35 -42.45
N LYS A 135 -7.79 -14.03 -43.60
CA LYS A 135 -8.74 -15.08 -43.99
C LYS A 135 -8.55 -16.42 -43.26
N SER A 136 -7.53 -16.55 -42.40
CA SER A 136 -7.27 -17.79 -41.66
C SER A 136 -8.17 -17.99 -40.44
N LEU A 137 -8.91 -16.96 -40.02
CA LEU A 137 -9.82 -17.02 -38.87
C LEU A 137 -11.26 -17.33 -39.31
N GLU A 138 -11.98 -18.05 -38.47
CA GLU A 138 -13.38 -18.40 -38.69
C GLU A 138 -14.26 -17.13 -38.81
N ALA A 139 -15.21 -17.11 -39.74
CA ALA A 139 -16.11 -15.98 -39.98
C ALA A 139 -16.87 -15.54 -38.72
N LYS A 140 -17.25 -16.48 -37.84
CA LYS A 140 -17.89 -16.20 -36.54
C LYS A 140 -17.00 -15.33 -35.64
N LYS A 141 -15.71 -15.68 -35.51
CA LYS A 141 -14.74 -14.93 -34.69
C LYS A 141 -14.46 -13.55 -35.26
N LEU A 142 -14.31 -13.45 -36.59
CA LEU A 142 -14.13 -12.16 -37.28
C LEU A 142 -15.34 -11.24 -37.09
N PHE A 143 -16.55 -11.79 -37.09
CA PHE A 143 -17.78 -11.03 -36.86
C PHE A 143 -17.83 -10.44 -35.45
N VAL A 144 -17.44 -11.22 -34.44
CA VAL A 144 -17.33 -10.73 -33.06
C VAL A 144 -16.37 -9.55 -32.95
N VAL A 145 -15.19 -9.63 -33.59
CA VAL A 145 -14.22 -8.51 -33.65
C VAL A 145 -14.85 -7.30 -34.32
N ALA A 146 -15.49 -7.49 -35.49
CA ALA A 146 -16.12 -6.41 -36.24
C ALA A 146 -17.21 -5.71 -35.42
N CYS A 147 -18.07 -6.47 -34.73
CA CYS A 147 -19.10 -5.93 -33.84
C CYS A 147 -18.49 -5.14 -32.67
N THR A 148 -17.52 -5.72 -31.98
CA THR A 148 -16.88 -5.11 -30.79
C THR A 148 -16.24 -3.76 -31.11
N TYR A 149 -15.57 -3.65 -32.26
CA TYR A 149 -14.92 -2.42 -32.72
C TYR A 149 -15.81 -1.52 -33.59
N PHE A 150 -17.12 -1.81 -33.71
CA PHE A 150 -18.08 -1.06 -34.54
C PHE A 150 -17.60 -0.86 -36.00
N LEU A 151 -17.00 -1.89 -36.58
CA LEU A 151 -16.52 -1.89 -37.96
C LEU A 151 -17.67 -2.22 -38.91
N ILE A 152 -18.55 -1.24 -39.13
CA ILE A 152 -19.86 -1.39 -39.80
C ILE A 152 -19.76 -2.14 -41.14
N SER A 153 -18.85 -1.73 -42.02
CA SER A 153 -18.67 -2.36 -43.33
C SER A 153 -18.30 -3.83 -43.20
N ASP A 154 -17.42 -4.17 -42.26
CA ASP A 154 -16.97 -5.53 -42.00
C ASP A 154 -18.08 -6.39 -41.35
N VAL A 155 -18.86 -5.82 -40.42
CA VAL A 155 -20.03 -6.48 -39.82
C VAL A 155 -21.00 -6.95 -40.90
N ILE A 156 -21.29 -6.11 -41.89
CA ILE A 156 -22.25 -6.42 -42.95
C ILE A 156 -21.69 -7.47 -43.92
N ILE A 157 -20.42 -7.36 -44.29
CA ILE A 157 -19.76 -8.35 -45.15
C ILE A 157 -19.73 -9.72 -44.45
N LEU A 158 -19.48 -9.75 -43.15
CA LEU A 158 -19.37 -10.98 -42.37
C LEU A 158 -20.74 -11.57 -42.03
N TRP A 159 -21.77 -10.76 -41.80
CA TRP A 159 -23.15 -11.22 -41.57
C TRP A 159 -23.61 -12.20 -42.64
N ASN A 160 -23.36 -11.87 -43.92
CA ASN A 160 -23.73 -12.71 -45.06
C ASN A 160 -22.91 -14.01 -45.18
N LYS A 161 -21.86 -14.18 -44.37
CA LYS A 161 -20.97 -15.35 -44.37
C LYS A 161 -21.19 -16.27 -43.17
N ILE A 162 -22.05 -15.90 -42.22
CA ILE A 162 -22.29 -16.65 -40.99
C ILE A 162 -23.58 -17.45 -41.10
N SER A 163 -23.58 -18.67 -40.59
CA SER A 163 -24.78 -19.50 -40.54
C SER A 163 -25.79 -18.98 -39.50
N VAL A 164 -27.08 -19.19 -39.75
CA VAL A 164 -28.16 -18.84 -38.80
C VAL A 164 -27.97 -19.55 -37.45
N ALA A 165 -27.45 -20.78 -37.44
CA ALA A 165 -27.15 -21.51 -36.22
C ALA A 165 -26.06 -20.80 -35.38
N SER A 166 -24.99 -20.35 -36.03
CA SER A 166 -23.91 -19.60 -35.38
C SER A 166 -24.37 -18.25 -34.83
N LEU A 167 -25.32 -17.56 -35.51
CA LEU A 167 -25.91 -16.32 -35.01
C LEU A 167 -26.80 -16.54 -33.79
N LYS A 168 -27.60 -17.61 -33.77
CA LYS A 168 -28.40 -17.99 -32.59
C LYS A 168 -27.52 -18.34 -31.40
N ASP A 169 -26.43 -19.06 -31.64
CA ASP A 169 -25.42 -19.37 -30.62
C ASP A 169 -24.79 -18.10 -30.04
N LEU A 170 -24.40 -17.14 -30.90
CA LEU A 170 -23.92 -15.84 -30.42
C LEU A 170 -24.97 -15.03 -29.66
N TYR A 171 -26.25 -15.11 -30.03
CA TYR A 171 -27.28 -14.32 -29.37
C TYR A 171 -27.68 -14.87 -27.98
N HIS A 172 -27.78 -16.20 -27.86
CA HIS A 172 -28.21 -16.87 -26.64
C HIS A 172 -27.06 -17.35 -25.74
N GLY A 173 -25.84 -17.44 -26.26
CA GLY A 173 -24.66 -17.83 -25.51
C GLY A 173 -24.02 -16.69 -24.70
N ASN A 174 -22.88 -17.01 -24.10
CA ASN A 174 -22.09 -16.11 -23.24
C ASN A 174 -21.36 -15.03 -24.07
N THR A 175 -22.07 -14.20 -24.83
CA THR A 175 -21.47 -13.15 -25.67
C THR A 175 -21.36 -11.80 -24.95
N ASN A 176 -21.54 -10.67 -25.64
CA ASN A 176 -21.60 -9.36 -24.99
C ASN A 176 -22.76 -8.53 -25.54
N LEU A 177 -23.07 -7.45 -24.81
CA LEU A 177 -24.16 -6.54 -25.14
C LEU A 177 -24.05 -5.95 -26.56
N VAL A 178 -22.83 -5.66 -27.02
CA VAL A 178 -22.58 -5.06 -28.35
C VAL A 178 -22.88 -6.04 -29.48
N ILE A 179 -22.51 -7.30 -29.34
CA ILE A 179 -22.77 -8.34 -30.34
C ILE A 179 -24.28 -8.58 -30.45
N ARG A 180 -24.98 -8.69 -29.31
CA ARG A 180 -26.45 -8.84 -29.29
C ARG A 180 -27.15 -7.66 -29.96
N PHE A 181 -26.72 -6.44 -29.67
CA PHE A 181 -27.22 -5.24 -30.34
C PHE A 181 -27.07 -5.31 -31.86
N TRP A 182 -25.89 -5.72 -32.36
CA TRP A 182 -25.67 -5.87 -33.81
C TRP A 182 -26.55 -6.96 -34.41
N ILE A 183 -26.70 -8.11 -33.74
CA ILE A 183 -27.56 -9.20 -34.23
C ILE A 183 -29.02 -8.75 -34.33
N GLU A 184 -29.57 -8.15 -33.27
CA GLU A 184 -30.95 -7.62 -33.28
C GLU A 184 -31.14 -6.61 -34.39
N ARG A 185 -30.19 -5.67 -34.54
CA ARG A 185 -30.25 -4.63 -35.57
C ARG A 185 -30.22 -5.21 -36.99
N MET A 186 -29.41 -6.23 -37.23
CA MET A 186 -29.33 -6.89 -38.53
C MET A 186 -30.57 -7.75 -38.85
N ILE A 187 -31.31 -8.19 -37.83
CA ILE A 187 -32.58 -8.91 -37.99
C ILE A 187 -33.74 -7.93 -38.24
N ASP A 188 -33.78 -6.82 -37.51
CA ASP A 188 -34.89 -5.86 -37.52
C ASP A 188 -34.93 -4.99 -38.79
N ASP A 189 -33.78 -4.71 -39.44
CA ASP A 189 -33.72 -3.76 -40.56
C ASP A 189 -33.30 -4.39 -41.90
N SER A 190 -34.28 -4.54 -42.80
CA SER A 190 -34.06 -5.00 -44.19
C SER A 190 -33.49 -3.90 -45.12
N ARG A 191 -33.34 -2.66 -44.64
CA ARG A 191 -32.88 -1.50 -45.42
C ARG A 191 -31.93 -0.63 -44.59
N ILE A 192 -30.74 -1.18 -44.30
CA ILE A 192 -29.65 -0.42 -43.67
C ILE A 192 -29.32 0.81 -44.52
N SER A 193 -29.73 1.99 -44.06
CA SER A 193 -29.32 3.29 -44.60
C SER A 193 -27.94 3.63 -44.02
N TRP A 194 -26.96 3.81 -44.90
CA TRP A 194 -25.52 3.89 -44.62
C TRP A 194 -25.04 5.25 -44.05
N ILE A 195 -25.91 5.98 -43.37
CA ILE A 195 -25.60 7.27 -42.72
C ILE A 195 -26.23 7.23 -41.33
N TRP A 196 -25.38 7.35 -40.31
CA TRP A 196 -25.80 7.37 -38.91
C TRP A 196 -26.74 8.54 -38.66
N ASN A 197 -27.99 8.26 -38.32
CA ASN A 197 -29.02 9.28 -38.13
C ASN A 197 -29.48 9.35 -36.66
N THR A 198 -30.36 10.31 -36.36
CA THR A 198 -30.87 10.52 -35.00
C THR A 198 -31.65 9.31 -34.45
N SER A 199 -32.28 8.50 -35.31
CA SER A 199 -32.97 7.27 -34.91
C SER A 199 -31.99 6.17 -34.49
N ASP A 200 -30.86 6.04 -35.19
CA ASP A 200 -29.77 5.14 -34.81
C ASP A 200 -29.16 5.50 -33.45
N GLN A 201 -29.06 6.81 -33.18
CA GLN A 201 -28.60 7.31 -31.89
C GLN A 201 -29.54 6.93 -30.74
N GLN A 202 -30.85 7.00 -30.98
CA GLN A 202 -31.85 6.59 -30.00
C GLN A 202 -31.82 5.07 -29.76
N GLN A 203 -31.55 4.26 -30.77
CA GLN A 203 -31.39 2.81 -30.61
C GLN A 203 -30.14 2.45 -29.79
N VAL A 204 -28.99 3.07 -30.09
CA VAL A 204 -27.77 2.85 -29.29
C VAL A 204 -27.99 3.29 -27.85
N THR A 205 -28.58 4.46 -27.64
CA THR A 205 -28.83 4.99 -26.30
C THR A 205 -29.82 4.13 -25.50
N SER A 206 -30.81 3.52 -26.17
CA SER A 206 -31.80 2.69 -25.49
C SER A 206 -31.33 1.27 -25.23
N LYS A 207 -30.54 0.67 -26.12
CA LYS A 207 -30.12 -0.74 -26.04
C LYS A 207 -28.72 -0.95 -25.43
N LEU A 208 -27.78 -0.03 -25.60
CA LEU A 208 -26.41 -0.15 -25.08
C LEU A 208 -26.26 0.56 -23.73
N ARG A 209 -27.03 0.10 -22.74
CA ARG A 209 -26.99 0.62 -21.37
C ARG A 209 -26.28 -0.36 -20.43
N PRO A 210 -25.60 0.13 -19.38
CA PRO A 210 -24.92 -0.73 -18.40
C PRO A 210 -25.83 -1.79 -17.77
N LEU A 211 -27.09 -1.44 -17.54
CA LEU A 211 -28.08 -2.32 -16.92
C LEU A 211 -28.44 -3.57 -17.75
N PHE A 212 -28.09 -3.59 -19.05
CA PHE A 212 -28.33 -4.73 -19.95
C PHE A 212 -27.09 -5.63 -20.11
N ILE A 213 -25.98 -5.30 -19.46
CA ILE A 213 -24.81 -6.20 -19.38
C ILE A 213 -25.21 -7.38 -18.51
N LYS A 214 -24.89 -8.60 -18.95
CA LYS A 214 -25.18 -9.80 -18.17
C LYS A 214 -23.93 -10.25 -17.39
N PRO A 215 -24.08 -10.82 -16.18
CA PRO A 215 -22.93 -11.32 -15.40
C PRO A 215 -22.09 -12.37 -16.13
N ASP A 216 -22.73 -13.20 -16.97
CA ASP A 216 -22.16 -14.29 -17.75
C ASP A 216 -21.55 -13.86 -19.10
N ASP A 217 -21.61 -12.57 -19.44
CA ASP A 217 -20.99 -12.05 -20.67
C ASP A 217 -19.47 -12.30 -20.65
N SER A 218 -18.94 -13.09 -21.60
CA SER A 218 -17.51 -13.47 -21.63
C SER A 218 -16.66 -12.53 -22.48
N TYR A 219 -17.25 -11.87 -23.48
CA TYR A 219 -16.53 -10.98 -24.40
C TYR A 219 -16.49 -9.55 -23.85
N ARG A 220 -15.32 -8.93 -23.84
CA ARG A 220 -15.18 -7.54 -23.38
C ARG A 220 -15.83 -6.54 -24.35
N ILE A 221 -16.33 -5.44 -23.80
CA ILE A 221 -16.99 -4.36 -24.54
C ILE A 221 -15.99 -3.20 -24.75
N ARG A 222 -15.92 -2.72 -25.98
CA ARG A 222 -15.19 -1.50 -26.36
C ARG A 222 -16.12 -0.30 -26.30
N LEU A 223 -16.22 0.31 -25.13
CA LEU A 223 -17.08 1.46 -24.86
C LEU A 223 -16.80 2.66 -25.79
N SER A 224 -15.55 2.95 -26.12
CA SER A 224 -15.19 4.13 -26.94
C SER A 224 -15.83 4.15 -28.32
N SER A 225 -16.15 2.96 -28.87
CA SER A 225 -16.80 2.78 -30.16
C SER A 225 -18.15 3.49 -30.25
N PHE A 226 -18.89 3.60 -29.13
CA PHE A 226 -20.22 4.20 -29.07
C PHE A 226 -20.40 5.20 -27.92
N PHE A 227 -19.36 5.48 -27.13
CA PHE A 227 -19.44 6.34 -25.94
C PHE A 227 -20.01 7.74 -26.22
N HIS A 228 -19.62 8.33 -27.36
CA HIS A 228 -20.08 9.65 -27.81
C HIS A 228 -21.60 9.69 -28.10
N MET A 229 -22.22 8.53 -28.31
CA MET A 229 -23.65 8.40 -28.63
C MET A 229 -24.53 8.31 -27.38
N LEU A 230 -23.94 7.95 -26.22
CA LEU A 230 -24.63 7.74 -24.95
C LEU A 230 -25.03 9.06 -24.25
N THR A 231 -26.08 8.98 -23.41
CA THR A 231 -26.42 10.08 -22.48
C THR A 231 -25.39 10.22 -21.37
N THR A 232 -25.32 11.39 -20.74
CA THR A 232 -24.48 11.62 -19.55
C THR A 232 -24.76 10.61 -18.42
N SER A 233 -26.02 10.24 -18.20
CA SER A 233 -26.38 9.23 -17.17
C SER A 233 -25.82 7.86 -17.51
N ASP A 234 -26.01 7.41 -18.75
CA ASP A 234 -25.54 6.10 -19.21
C ASP A 234 -24.00 6.03 -19.23
N ARG A 235 -23.33 7.11 -19.68
CA ARG A 235 -21.85 7.23 -19.61
C ARG A 235 -21.33 7.03 -18.19
N ARG A 236 -21.97 7.64 -17.19
CA ARG A 236 -21.59 7.49 -15.77
C ARG A 236 -21.83 6.06 -15.27
N GLY A 237 -22.95 5.45 -15.65
CA GLY A 237 -23.29 4.10 -15.21
C GLY A 237 -22.24 3.04 -15.57
N TYR A 238 -21.49 3.22 -16.67
CA TYR A 238 -20.38 2.34 -17.05
C TYR A 238 -19.16 2.41 -16.09
N PHE A 239 -19.02 3.47 -15.29
CA PHE A 239 -17.92 3.64 -14.33
C PHE A 239 -18.33 3.34 -12.88
N LEU A 240 -19.62 3.46 -12.54
CA LEU A 240 -20.09 3.37 -11.15
C LEU A 240 -20.38 1.94 -10.68
N ILE A 241 -20.55 0.99 -11.60
CA ILE A 241 -20.87 -0.40 -11.29
C ILE A 241 -19.61 -1.24 -11.48
N LYS A 242 -19.06 -1.74 -10.37
CA LYS A 242 -17.79 -2.47 -10.36
C LYS A 242 -17.87 -3.77 -11.16
N GLU A 243 -19.00 -4.46 -11.10
CA GLU A 243 -19.30 -5.71 -11.80
C GLU A 243 -19.13 -5.60 -13.32
N TRP A 244 -19.32 -4.39 -13.86
CA TRP A 244 -19.18 -4.13 -15.30
C TRP A 244 -17.79 -3.66 -15.72
N THR A 245 -16.97 -3.21 -14.77
CA THR A 245 -15.61 -2.72 -15.06
C THR A 245 -14.78 -3.84 -15.69
N ASP A 246 -14.88 -5.06 -15.16
CA ASP A 246 -14.15 -6.25 -15.66
C ASP A 246 -14.66 -6.73 -17.03
N LYS A 247 -15.83 -6.26 -17.46
CA LYS A 247 -16.43 -6.53 -18.77
C LYS A 247 -16.03 -5.50 -19.82
N LEU A 248 -15.30 -4.45 -19.44
CA LEU A 248 -14.84 -3.38 -20.33
C LEU A 248 -13.35 -3.54 -20.61
N HIS A 249 -12.91 -3.06 -21.77
CA HIS A 249 -11.48 -2.96 -22.02
C HIS A 249 -10.87 -1.89 -21.10
N HIS A 250 -9.90 -2.27 -20.26
CA HIS A 250 -9.26 -1.38 -19.29
C HIS A 250 -8.62 -0.14 -19.94
N ASP A 251 -7.97 -0.30 -21.09
CA ASP A 251 -7.36 0.81 -21.83
C ASP A 251 -8.41 1.80 -22.37
N ASP A 252 -9.63 1.31 -22.56
CA ASP A 252 -10.74 2.01 -23.18
C ASP A 252 -11.48 2.90 -22.19
N LEU A 253 -11.62 2.46 -20.94
CA LEU A 253 -12.16 3.26 -19.84
C LEU A 253 -11.41 4.58 -19.67
N ARG A 254 -10.08 4.54 -19.76
CA ARG A 254 -9.24 5.74 -19.70
C ARG A 254 -9.57 6.72 -20.83
N PHE A 255 -9.74 6.23 -22.05
CA PHE A 255 -10.08 7.08 -23.20
C PHE A 255 -11.48 7.69 -23.04
N CYS A 256 -12.46 6.88 -22.64
CA CYS A 256 -13.82 7.35 -22.39
C CYS A 256 -13.87 8.39 -21.26
N PHE A 257 -13.16 8.18 -20.16
CA PHE A 257 -13.05 9.14 -19.06
C PHE A 257 -12.53 10.50 -19.55
N ASN A 258 -11.51 10.50 -20.41
CA ASN A 258 -10.95 11.72 -21.00
C ASN A 258 -11.88 12.43 -21.99
N GLN A 259 -12.90 11.75 -22.53
CA GLN A 259 -13.93 12.38 -23.37
C GLN A 259 -15.11 12.98 -22.58
N MET A 260 -15.20 12.70 -21.28
CA MET A 260 -16.22 13.28 -20.42
C MET A 260 -15.94 14.76 -20.13
N THR A 261 -16.99 15.51 -19.79
CA THR A 261 -16.88 16.89 -19.31
C THR A 261 -16.16 16.96 -17.96
N GLU A 262 -15.60 18.12 -17.63
CA GLU A 262 -14.87 18.31 -16.36
C GLU A 262 -15.72 17.99 -15.12
N ASN A 263 -17.02 18.30 -15.16
CA ASN A 263 -17.94 18.01 -14.07
C ASN A 263 -18.18 16.50 -13.92
N GLU A 264 -18.37 15.80 -15.04
CA GLU A 264 -18.51 14.34 -15.03
C GLU A 264 -17.23 13.66 -14.51
N GLN A 265 -16.04 14.12 -14.95
CA GLN A 265 -14.76 13.59 -14.46
C GLN A 265 -14.58 13.80 -12.95
N LYS A 266 -14.91 14.98 -12.42
CA LYS A 266 -14.85 15.27 -10.97
C LYS A 266 -15.79 14.37 -10.18
N GLU A 267 -16.99 14.16 -10.68
CA GLU A 267 -17.99 13.32 -10.01
C GLU A 267 -17.54 11.85 -9.97
N ILE A 268 -17.08 11.29 -11.10
CA ILE A 268 -16.52 9.93 -11.14
C ILE A 268 -15.28 9.80 -10.26
N LEU A 269 -14.40 10.80 -10.25
CA LEU A 269 -13.21 10.80 -9.39
C LEU A 269 -13.57 10.84 -7.90
N TYR A 270 -14.63 11.54 -7.52
CA TYR A 270 -15.11 11.58 -6.14
C TYR A 270 -15.78 10.25 -5.72
N LEU A 271 -16.59 9.66 -6.61
CA LEU A 271 -17.34 8.44 -6.34
C LEU A 271 -16.47 7.18 -6.41
N CYS A 272 -15.52 7.13 -7.34
CA CYS A 272 -14.70 5.95 -7.62
C CYS A 272 -13.22 6.30 -7.84
N PRO A 273 -12.52 6.90 -6.86
CA PRO A 273 -11.14 7.36 -7.03
C PRO A 273 -10.18 6.22 -7.34
N LEU A 274 -10.35 5.04 -6.72
CA LEU A 274 -9.47 3.90 -6.93
C LEU A 274 -9.50 3.41 -8.38
N LEU A 275 -10.69 3.32 -8.98
CA LEU A 275 -10.84 2.93 -10.38
C LEU A 275 -10.12 3.91 -11.31
N VAL A 276 -10.31 5.22 -11.08
CA VAL A 276 -9.64 6.25 -11.87
C VAL A 276 -8.13 6.18 -11.73
N LEU A 277 -7.63 5.98 -10.51
CA LEU A 277 -6.19 5.84 -10.27
C LEU A 277 -5.62 4.56 -10.90
N GLU A 278 -6.35 3.46 -10.86
CA GLU A 278 -5.92 2.17 -11.39
C GLU A 278 -5.59 2.24 -12.89
N PHE A 279 -6.51 2.74 -13.73
CA PHE A 279 -6.24 2.84 -15.17
C PHE A 279 -5.22 3.93 -15.56
N HIS A 280 -4.87 4.83 -14.62
CA HIS A 280 -3.76 5.78 -14.77
C HIS A 280 -2.41 5.24 -14.25
N LEU A 281 -2.42 4.17 -13.44
CA LEU A 281 -1.23 3.45 -13.00
C LEU A 281 -0.73 2.46 -14.06
N GLU A 282 -1.40 2.37 -15.21
CA GLU A 282 -1.01 1.50 -16.31
C GLU A 282 -0.03 2.15 -17.29
N TRP A 283 0.58 1.32 -18.14
CA TRP A 283 1.45 1.79 -19.20
C TRP A 283 0.59 2.58 -20.22
N PRO A 284 1.07 3.73 -20.74
CA PRO A 284 2.41 4.32 -20.63
C PRO A 284 2.60 5.34 -19.49
N LEU A 285 1.61 5.52 -18.62
CA LEU A 285 1.52 6.67 -17.71
C LEU A 285 2.19 6.46 -16.34
N GLN A 286 2.67 5.27 -16.02
CA GLN A 286 3.30 4.95 -14.72
C GLN A 286 4.39 5.92 -14.30
N SER A 287 5.23 6.33 -15.25
CA SER A 287 6.35 7.25 -14.99
C SER A 287 5.92 8.66 -14.59
N ILE A 288 4.67 9.03 -14.89
CA ILE A 288 4.09 10.34 -14.59
C ILE A 288 2.90 10.23 -13.63
N PHE A 289 2.50 9.02 -13.22
CA PHE A 289 1.35 8.76 -12.35
C PHE A 289 1.32 9.68 -11.13
N ILE A 290 2.42 9.80 -10.38
CA ILE A 290 2.49 10.68 -9.20
C ILE A 290 2.23 12.15 -9.56
N LYS A 291 2.72 12.62 -10.71
CA LYS A 291 2.42 13.98 -11.20
C LYS A 291 0.95 14.13 -11.54
N MET A 292 0.35 13.11 -12.15
CA MET A 292 -1.08 13.08 -12.47
C MET A 292 -1.94 13.10 -11.21
N VAL A 293 -1.63 12.26 -10.21
CA VAL A 293 -2.31 12.21 -8.91
C VAL A 293 -2.26 13.58 -8.23
N ASN A 294 -1.09 14.21 -8.20
CA ASN A 294 -0.94 15.55 -7.62
C ASN A 294 -1.77 16.62 -8.35
N HIS A 295 -1.98 16.46 -9.67
CA HIS A 295 -2.78 17.37 -10.49
C HIS A 295 -4.29 17.08 -10.44
N MET A 296 -4.68 15.82 -10.23
CA MET A 296 -6.07 15.35 -10.07
C MET A 296 -6.76 15.85 -8.79
N ASN A 297 -6.08 16.76 -8.06
CA ASN A 297 -6.53 17.46 -6.87
C ASN A 297 -6.27 16.68 -5.56
N PRO A 298 -5.50 17.22 -4.61
CA PRO A 298 -5.34 16.62 -3.28
C PRO A 298 -6.66 16.47 -2.50
N HIS A 299 -7.74 17.18 -2.89
CA HIS A 299 -9.02 17.16 -2.17
C HIS A 299 -9.76 15.82 -2.13
N VAL A 300 -9.51 14.89 -3.05
CA VAL A 300 -10.22 13.58 -3.08
C VAL A 300 -9.71 12.63 -2.00
N MET A 301 -8.46 12.80 -1.55
CA MET A 301 -7.87 12.06 -0.42
C MET A 301 -7.47 12.96 0.75
N TYR A 302 -7.97 14.21 0.78
CA TYR A 302 -7.66 15.15 1.86
C TYR A 302 -8.89 15.32 2.74
N TYR A 303 -8.79 14.83 3.97
CA TYR A 303 -9.79 15.01 5.01
C TYR A 303 -9.29 15.96 6.10
N GLN A 304 -10.15 16.88 6.53
CA GLN A 304 -9.82 17.82 7.60
C GLN A 304 -10.01 17.17 8.99
N TYR A 305 -8.97 16.47 9.45
CA TYR A 305 -8.94 15.89 10.80
C TYR A 305 -8.78 16.89 11.95
N LEU A 306 -8.18 18.06 11.71
CA LEU A 306 -7.94 19.05 12.76
C LEU A 306 -9.07 20.08 12.78
N SER A 307 -9.74 20.20 13.92
CA SER A 307 -10.69 21.28 14.14
C SER A 307 -9.97 22.64 14.20
N PRO A 308 -10.67 23.76 13.95
CA PRO A 308 -10.09 25.10 14.11
C PRO A 308 -9.51 25.35 15.51
N GLU A 309 -10.13 24.78 16.54
CA GLU A 309 -9.64 24.82 17.92
C GLU A 309 -8.27 24.14 18.07
N ARG A 310 -8.10 22.93 17.51
CA ARG A 310 -6.81 22.22 17.53
C ARG A 310 -5.73 23.01 16.81
N ILE A 311 -6.06 23.58 15.64
CA ILE A 311 -5.15 24.40 14.86
C ILE A 311 -4.67 25.60 15.68
N LYS A 312 -5.59 26.36 16.28
CA LYS A 312 -5.26 27.51 17.14
C LYS A 312 -4.47 27.10 18.38
N GLY A 313 -4.74 25.92 18.93
CA GLY A 313 -4.01 25.37 20.07
C GLY A 313 -2.52 25.21 19.79
N PHE A 314 -2.14 24.82 18.57
CA PHE A 314 -0.73 24.63 18.20
C PHE A 314 0.08 25.93 18.18
N GLU A 315 -0.54 27.10 17.95
CA GLU A 315 0.16 28.39 17.94
C GLU A 315 0.76 28.74 19.31
N ASN A 316 0.13 28.26 20.38
CA ASN A 316 0.58 28.49 21.77
C ASN A 316 1.51 27.37 22.28
N TYR A 317 1.77 26.36 21.46
CA TYR A 317 2.51 25.19 21.89
C TYR A 317 4.00 25.48 22.10
N LYS A 318 4.53 25.07 23.25
CA LYS A 318 5.96 25.09 23.55
C LYS A 318 6.38 23.69 23.98
N TYR A 319 7.38 23.16 23.29
CA TYR A 319 7.98 21.87 23.64
C TYR A 319 8.52 21.89 25.07
N SER A 320 8.13 20.90 25.87
CA SER A 320 8.62 20.69 27.23
C SER A 320 8.80 19.19 27.46
N ALA A 321 10.06 18.77 27.57
CA ALA A 321 10.43 17.41 27.89
C ALA A 321 11.60 17.37 28.88
N ILE A 322 11.60 16.38 29.76
CA ILE A 322 12.63 16.16 30.76
C ILE A 322 13.15 14.72 30.61
N ASP A 323 14.46 14.59 30.50
CA ASP A 323 15.16 13.32 30.49
C ASP A 323 16.03 13.18 31.75
N THR A 324 15.70 12.22 32.61
CA THR A 324 16.48 11.91 33.82
C THR A 324 17.24 10.59 33.71
N SER A 325 17.22 9.94 32.55
CA SER A 325 17.88 8.65 32.34
C SER A 325 19.40 8.80 32.46
N PRO A 326 20.06 7.99 33.30
CA PRO A 326 21.53 8.02 33.40
C PRO A 326 22.22 7.66 32.09
N LEU A 327 21.72 6.65 31.37
CA LEU A 327 22.27 6.24 30.08
C LEU A 327 22.16 7.38 29.06
N SER A 328 21.00 8.04 29.02
CA SER A 328 20.73 9.11 28.08
C SER A 328 21.58 10.34 28.37
N ASN A 329 21.64 10.78 29.63
CA ASN A 329 22.38 11.98 30.03
C ASN A 329 23.90 11.83 29.96
N TYR A 330 24.45 10.68 30.34
CA TYR A 330 25.91 10.50 30.45
C TYR A 330 26.55 9.84 29.24
N VAL A 331 25.79 9.15 28.38
CA VAL A 331 26.33 8.44 27.20
C VAL A 331 25.70 8.98 25.91
N MET A 332 24.37 8.89 25.78
CA MET A 332 23.70 9.14 24.51
C MET A 332 23.72 10.62 24.12
N HIS A 333 23.38 11.53 25.04
CA HIS A 333 23.40 12.97 24.78
C HIS A 333 24.79 13.51 24.41
N PRO A 334 25.89 13.16 25.14
CA PRO A 334 27.24 13.50 24.70
C PRO A 334 27.57 13.01 23.29
N PHE A 335 27.22 11.76 22.98
CA PHE A 335 27.40 11.18 21.65
C PHE A 335 26.61 11.94 20.57
N TRP A 336 25.29 12.09 20.75
CA TRP A 336 24.40 12.80 19.83
C TRP A 336 24.79 14.27 19.63
N ASN A 337 25.30 14.94 20.67
CA ASN A 337 25.79 16.32 20.57
C ASN A 337 27.02 16.43 19.65
N GLN A 338 27.80 15.37 19.47
CA GLN A 338 28.86 15.32 18.45
C GLN A 338 28.30 14.96 17.08
N VAL A 339 27.46 13.92 17.00
CA VAL A 339 26.91 13.44 15.72
C VAL A 339 26.08 14.51 15.01
N VAL A 340 25.26 15.27 15.73
CA VAL A 340 24.42 16.32 15.14
C VAL A 340 25.22 17.37 14.37
N LYS A 341 26.51 17.57 14.70
CA LYS A 341 27.39 18.53 14.00
C LYS A 341 27.70 18.10 12.57
N LEU A 342 27.68 16.78 12.31
CA LEU A 342 27.91 16.18 11.00
C LEU A 342 26.73 16.39 10.03
N VAL A 343 25.53 16.63 10.56
CA VAL A 343 24.34 16.84 9.74
C VAL A 343 24.43 18.18 9.01
N PRO A 344 24.26 18.22 7.68
CA PRO A 344 24.23 19.48 6.93
C PRO A 344 23.04 20.37 7.34
N LYS A 345 23.27 21.69 7.43
CA LYS A 345 22.24 22.65 7.85
C LYS A 345 21.07 22.81 6.88
N TRP A 346 21.20 22.36 5.63
CA TRP A 346 20.12 22.41 4.64
C TRP A 346 19.12 21.26 4.79
N LEU A 347 19.48 20.20 5.51
CA LEU A 347 18.65 19.02 5.69
C LEU A 347 17.58 19.30 6.76
N ALA A 348 16.32 19.07 6.42
CA ALA A 348 15.21 19.24 7.36
C ALA A 348 15.24 18.15 8.46
N PRO A 349 15.00 18.49 9.74
CA PRO A 349 14.98 17.53 10.84
C PRO A 349 14.04 16.34 10.61
N ASN A 350 12.83 16.59 10.08
CA ASN A 350 11.84 15.54 9.80
C ASN A 350 12.34 14.49 8.78
N ILE A 351 13.35 14.80 7.97
CA ILE A 351 13.99 13.79 7.11
C ILE A 351 14.76 12.78 7.96
N LEU A 352 15.44 13.23 9.04
CA LEU A 352 16.17 12.36 9.95
C LEU A 352 15.20 11.40 10.64
N THR A 353 14.14 11.93 11.23
CA THR A 353 13.06 11.16 11.87
C THR A 353 12.45 10.14 10.91
N PHE A 354 12.02 10.59 9.73
CA PHE A 354 11.39 9.70 8.74
C PHE A 354 12.36 8.65 8.21
N THR A 355 13.64 9.00 8.02
CA THR A 355 14.66 8.02 7.62
C THR A 355 14.90 6.98 8.70
N GLY A 356 14.97 7.39 9.99
CA GLY A 356 15.07 6.48 11.12
C GLY A 356 13.91 5.49 11.17
N PHE A 357 12.69 5.99 11.02
CA PHE A 357 11.48 5.16 10.92
C PHE A 357 11.52 4.18 9.73
N LEU A 358 12.00 4.60 8.56
CA LEU A 358 12.13 3.69 7.41
C LEU A 358 13.15 2.58 7.68
N LEU A 359 14.23 2.86 8.40
CA LEU A 359 15.22 1.85 8.78
C LEU A 359 14.64 0.79 9.74
N THR A 360 13.84 1.19 10.72
CA THR A 360 13.14 0.23 11.61
C THR A 360 12.07 -0.56 10.85
N SER A 361 11.37 0.08 9.91
CA SER A 361 10.42 -0.58 9.01
C SER A 361 11.10 -1.62 8.12
N VAL A 362 12.28 -1.32 7.57
CA VAL A 362 13.09 -2.27 6.80
C VAL A 362 13.45 -3.48 7.65
N ASN A 363 13.84 -3.29 8.91
CA ASN A 363 14.12 -4.40 9.81
C ASN A 363 12.89 -5.30 10.01
N ALA A 364 11.72 -4.70 10.29
CA ALA A 364 10.48 -5.44 10.48
C ALA A 364 10.07 -6.22 9.23
N ILE A 365 10.18 -5.62 8.04
CA ILE A 365 9.87 -6.27 6.76
C ILE A 365 10.89 -7.37 6.45
N LEU A 366 12.18 -7.12 6.65
CA LEU A 366 13.23 -8.08 6.36
C LEU A 366 13.06 -9.33 7.23
N LEU A 367 12.79 -9.16 8.52
CA LEU A 367 12.49 -10.29 9.42
C LEU A 367 11.12 -10.92 9.14
N ALA A 368 10.13 -10.18 8.65
CA ALA A 368 8.88 -10.78 8.18
C ALA A 368 9.09 -11.68 6.94
N ILE A 369 10.07 -11.35 6.07
CA ILE A 369 10.41 -12.17 4.91
C ILE A 369 11.17 -13.44 5.31
N TYR A 370 12.15 -13.32 6.20
CA TYR A 370 13.02 -14.44 6.59
C TYR A 370 12.48 -15.30 7.73
N ASP A 371 11.60 -14.75 8.57
CA ASP A 371 11.13 -15.39 9.80
C ASP A 371 9.65 -15.07 10.07
N TYR A 372 8.78 -15.26 9.05
CA TYR A 372 7.38 -14.85 9.14
C TYR A 372 6.66 -15.38 10.39
N ASN A 373 6.86 -16.66 10.72
CA ASN A 373 6.19 -17.37 11.82
C ASN A 373 6.97 -17.33 13.16
N PHE A 374 8.08 -16.59 13.23
CA PHE A 374 8.97 -16.57 14.41
C PHE A 374 9.62 -17.93 14.73
N SER A 375 9.70 -18.83 13.75
CA SER A 375 10.24 -20.19 13.88
C SER A 375 11.71 -20.30 13.46
N ALA A 376 12.28 -19.33 12.73
CA ALA A 376 13.64 -19.43 12.18
C ALA A 376 14.74 -19.43 13.26
N SER A 377 14.44 -18.88 14.43
CA SER A 377 15.32 -18.95 15.60
C SER A 377 14.83 -19.98 16.63
N SER A 378 13.90 -20.88 16.26
CA SER A 378 13.38 -21.96 17.10
C SER A 378 14.08 -23.28 16.82
N ASP A 379 14.30 -24.09 17.87
CA ASP A 379 14.78 -25.47 17.71
C ASP A 379 13.61 -26.49 17.62
N LEU A 380 12.36 -26.02 17.76
CA LEU A 380 11.15 -26.86 17.68
C LEU A 380 10.74 -27.17 16.24
N ASP A 381 11.09 -26.29 15.29
CA ASP A 381 10.78 -26.45 13.88
C ASP A 381 12.07 -26.55 13.05
N GLN A 382 12.48 -27.78 12.77
CA GLN A 382 13.67 -28.06 11.96
C GLN A 382 13.46 -27.80 10.46
N THR A 383 12.23 -27.50 10.03
CA THR A 383 11.91 -27.27 8.61
C THR A 383 12.14 -25.82 8.18
N THR A 384 12.11 -24.87 9.11
CA THR A 384 12.38 -23.45 8.83
C THR A 384 13.88 -23.18 8.87
N PRO A 385 14.50 -22.68 7.78
CA PRO A 385 15.91 -22.35 7.79
C PRO A 385 16.18 -21.13 8.69
N PRO A 386 17.34 -21.07 9.36
CA PRO A 386 17.67 -19.94 10.22
C PRO A 386 17.89 -18.66 9.42
N VAL A 387 17.60 -17.52 10.05
CA VAL A 387 17.81 -16.20 9.45
C VAL A 387 19.30 -16.02 9.10
N PRO A 388 19.65 -15.68 7.83
CA PRO A 388 21.03 -15.51 7.41
C PRO A 388 21.76 -14.45 8.25
N ARG A 389 23.04 -14.71 8.60
CA ARG A 389 23.82 -13.82 9.48
C ARG A 389 23.85 -12.36 9.02
N TRP A 390 23.99 -12.12 7.71
CA TRP A 390 24.04 -10.76 7.17
C TRP A 390 22.75 -9.96 7.45
N VAL A 391 21.60 -10.62 7.59
CA VAL A 391 20.32 -9.97 7.95
C VAL A 391 20.44 -9.35 9.34
N TRP A 392 21.00 -10.08 10.31
CA TRP A 392 21.23 -9.56 11.66
C TRP A 392 22.19 -8.38 11.68
N LEU A 393 23.23 -8.40 10.85
CA LEU A 393 24.15 -7.26 10.70
C LEU A 393 23.43 -6.03 10.12
N VAL A 394 22.60 -6.23 9.08
CA VAL A 394 21.77 -5.14 8.51
C VAL A 394 20.80 -4.61 9.56
N CYS A 395 20.14 -5.48 10.33
CA CYS A 395 19.27 -5.09 11.43
C CYS A 395 20.00 -4.24 12.46
N ALA A 396 21.21 -4.65 12.88
CA ALA A 396 22.04 -3.89 13.81
C ALA A 396 22.41 -2.50 13.27
N ILE A 397 22.88 -2.41 12.02
CA ILE A 397 23.26 -1.13 11.39
C ILE A 397 22.05 -0.21 11.28
N ASN A 398 20.94 -0.72 10.76
CA ASN A 398 19.71 0.05 10.60
C ASN A 398 19.18 0.53 11.95
N HIS A 399 19.21 -0.32 12.98
CA HIS A 399 18.72 0.01 14.32
C HIS A 399 19.59 1.08 14.99
N PHE A 400 20.92 0.93 14.91
CA PHE A 400 21.86 1.94 15.41
C PHE A 400 21.67 3.29 14.73
N LEU A 401 21.53 3.28 13.39
CA LEU A 401 21.28 4.49 12.62
C LEU A 401 19.91 5.09 12.96
N ALA A 402 18.86 4.28 13.09
CA ALA A 402 17.53 4.75 13.44
C ALA A 402 17.52 5.46 14.81
N HIS A 403 18.04 4.80 15.85
CA HIS A 403 18.13 5.36 17.19
C HIS A 403 19.02 6.62 17.24
N THR A 404 20.08 6.65 16.43
CA THR A 404 20.94 7.84 16.32
C THR A 404 20.23 9.00 15.62
N LEU A 405 19.51 8.74 14.54
CA LEU A 405 18.78 9.75 13.77
C LEU A 405 17.64 10.36 14.58
N ASP A 406 16.92 9.51 15.32
CA ASP A 406 15.92 9.89 16.31
C ASP A 406 16.52 10.83 17.38
N GLY A 407 17.56 10.38 18.09
CA GLY A 407 18.17 11.18 19.17
C GLY A 407 18.83 12.51 18.75
N ILE A 408 19.10 12.72 17.46
CA ILE A 408 19.66 13.98 16.93
C ILE A 408 18.63 14.90 16.27
N ASP A 409 17.41 14.46 15.97
CA ASP A 409 16.48 15.24 15.15
C ASP A 409 16.06 16.56 15.83
N GLY A 410 15.69 16.53 17.11
CA GLY A 410 15.31 17.69 17.90
C GLY A 410 16.51 18.58 18.20
N LYS A 411 17.70 17.98 18.33
CA LYS A 411 18.97 18.74 18.45
C LYS A 411 19.26 19.49 17.15
N HIS A 412 19.03 18.85 16.00
CA HIS A 412 19.18 19.47 14.68
C HIS A 412 18.12 20.55 14.46
N ALA A 413 16.87 20.31 14.85
CA ALA A 413 15.78 21.29 14.78
C ALA A 413 16.09 22.56 15.56
N ARG A 414 16.70 22.44 16.75
CA ARG A 414 17.19 23.60 17.52
C ARG A 414 18.33 24.31 16.79
N ARG A 415 19.27 23.56 16.20
CA ARG A 415 20.40 24.10 15.43
C ARG A 415 19.96 24.84 14.17
N THR A 416 18.90 24.40 13.50
CA THR A 416 18.31 25.04 12.30
C THR A 416 17.21 26.05 12.62
N LYS A 417 16.86 26.23 13.90
CA LYS A 417 15.75 27.09 14.37
C LYS A 417 14.41 26.73 13.72
N SER A 418 14.17 25.42 13.54
CA SER A 418 12.96 24.87 12.93
C SER A 418 12.19 23.93 13.87
N SER A 419 12.37 24.08 15.19
CA SER A 419 11.57 23.37 16.20
C SER A 419 10.12 23.83 16.16
N GLY A 420 9.18 22.88 16.27
CA GLY A 420 7.75 23.17 16.30
C GLY A 420 6.90 21.91 16.51
N PRO A 421 5.58 22.06 16.69
CA PRO A 421 4.67 20.95 16.98
C PRO A 421 4.63 19.90 15.86
N LEU A 422 4.89 20.28 14.61
CA LEU A 422 4.96 19.32 13.51
C LEU A 422 6.12 18.33 13.67
N GLY A 423 7.29 18.81 14.11
CA GLY A 423 8.47 17.95 14.29
C GLY A 423 8.25 16.93 15.40
N GLU A 424 7.65 17.36 16.51
CA GLU A 424 7.29 16.46 17.60
C GLU A 424 6.21 15.45 17.20
N LEU A 425 5.21 15.86 16.42
CA LEU A 425 4.21 14.92 15.89
C LEU A 425 4.87 13.85 15.01
N MET A 426 5.85 14.24 14.20
CA MET A 426 6.57 13.31 13.33
C MET A 426 7.41 12.32 14.14
N ASP A 427 8.17 12.82 15.11
CA ASP A 427 9.00 12.04 16.05
C ASP A 427 8.13 11.02 16.80
N HIS A 428 7.30 11.48 17.73
CA HIS A 428 6.55 10.58 18.61
C HIS A 428 5.44 9.81 17.87
N GLY A 429 4.93 10.37 16.77
CA GLY A 429 3.96 9.68 15.92
C GLY A 429 4.56 8.45 15.24
N LEU A 430 5.78 8.58 14.68
CA LEU A 430 6.46 7.45 14.05
C LEU A 430 7.02 6.46 15.08
N ASP A 431 7.45 6.95 16.25
CA ASP A 431 7.87 6.10 17.37
C ASP A 431 6.76 5.17 17.86
N SER A 432 5.51 5.63 17.81
CA SER A 432 4.37 4.80 18.20
C SER A 432 4.20 3.56 17.28
N TRP A 433 4.66 3.61 16.02
CA TRP A 433 4.77 2.42 15.16
C TRP A 433 6.09 1.67 15.38
N ALA A 434 7.20 2.36 15.65
CA ALA A 434 8.45 1.70 15.99
C ALA A 434 8.32 0.82 17.25
N ALA A 435 7.45 1.22 18.19
CA ALA A 435 7.07 0.47 19.38
C ALA A 435 6.39 -0.89 19.08
N LEU A 436 5.85 -1.09 17.87
CA LEU A 436 5.40 -2.38 17.37
C LEU A 436 6.56 -3.18 16.74
N PHE A 437 7.39 -2.53 15.93
CA PHE A 437 8.43 -3.19 15.14
C PHE A 437 9.55 -3.76 16.03
N MET A 438 10.03 -2.99 16.99
CA MET A 438 11.18 -3.36 17.82
C MET A 438 10.95 -4.65 18.65
N PRO A 439 9.85 -4.79 19.42
CA PRO A 439 9.58 -6.02 20.16
C PRO A 439 9.33 -7.23 19.25
N THR A 440 8.71 -7.06 18.07
CA THR A 440 8.56 -8.17 17.12
C THR A 440 9.90 -8.59 16.50
N CYS A 441 10.80 -7.65 16.22
CA CYS A 441 12.16 -7.96 15.78
C CYS A 441 12.97 -8.64 16.89
N MET A 442 12.81 -8.21 18.14
CA MET A 442 13.42 -8.86 19.31
C MET A 442 12.93 -10.30 19.42
N TYR A 443 11.63 -10.55 19.23
CA TYR A 443 11.10 -11.91 19.30
C TYR A 443 11.69 -12.82 18.22
N SER A 444 11.94 -12.32 17.01
CA SER A 444 12.68 -13.07 15.97
C SER A 444 14.11 -13.46 16.39
N VAL A 445 14.75 -12.72 17.30
CA VAL A 445 16.08 -13.09 17.83
C VAL A 445 15.99 -14.34 18.72
N PHE A 446 14.99 -14.41 19.59
CA PHE A 446 14.82 -15.53 20.53
C PHE A 446 14.08 -16.73 19.91
N GLY A 447 13.23 -16.46 18.93
CA GLY A 447 12.31 -17.43 18.31
C GLY A 447 11.16 -17.83 19.23
N CYS A 448 10.18 -18.54 18.69
CA CYS A 448 9.16 -19.23 19.48
C CYS A 448 9.73 -20.51 20.11
N GLY A 449 9.27 -20.92 21.29
CA GLY A 449 9.58 -22.24 21.86
C GLY A 449 10.31 -22.25 23.20
N GLU A 450 11.06 -23.33 23.47
CA GLU A 450 11.50 -23.78 24.81
C GLU A 450 12.26 -22.74 25.65
N TYR A 451 13.14 -21.95 25.02
CA TYR A 451 13.97 -20.94 25.72
C TYR A 451 13.37 -19.53 25.65
N SER A 452 12.12 -19.40 25.22
CA SER A 452 11.46 -18.15 24.88
C SER A 452 9.97 -18.18 25.24
N CYS A 453 9.24 -17.18 24.77
CA CYS A 453 7.83 -16.99 25.07
C CYS A 453 6.93 -17.62 24.01
N THR A 454 5.70 -17.97 24.37
CA THR A 454 4.65 -18.35 23.41
C THR A 454 4.14 -17.10 22.68
N GLN A 455 3.46 -17.28 21.54
CA GLN A 455 2.85 -16.17 20.80
C GLN A 455 1.87 -15.35 21.66
N LEU A 456 1.14 -16.00 22.58
CA LEU A 456 0.25 -15.28 23.49
C LEU A 456 1.03 -14.44 24.52
N ARG A 457 2.15 -14.93 25.04
CA ARG A 457 3.00 -14.15 25.96
C ARG A 457 3.65 -12.96 25.24
N VAL A 458 4.09 -13.13 23.99
CA VAL A 458 4.59 -12.03 23.16
C VAL A 458 3.52 -10.98 22.89
N PHE A 459 2.27 -11.38 22.71
CA PHE A 459 1.16 -10.44 22.60
C PHE A 459 1.06 -9.54 23.85
N PHE A 460 1.22 -10.10 25.06
CA PHE A 460 1.24 -9.31 26.30
C PHE A 460 2.54 -8.51 26.52
N ILE A 461 3.67 -8.97 25.99
CA ILE A 461 4.90 -8.18 25.92
C ILE A 461 4.66 -6.92 25.06
N LEU A 462 4.02 -7.06 23.89
CA LEU A 462 3.65 -5.92 23.04
C LEU A 462 2.74 -4.94 23.77
N TRP A 463 1.78 -5.42 24.55
CA TRP A 463 0.97 -4.55 25.41
C TRP A 463 1.81 -3.78 26.40
N SER A 464 2.77 -4.43 27.04
CA SER A 464 3.65 -3.77 28.02
C SER A 464 4.44 -2.64 27.38
N VAL A 465 5.02 -2.87 26.19
CA VAL A 465 5.75 -1.82 25.44
C VAL A 465 4.82 -0.66 25.07
N HIS A 466 3.62 -0.95 24.56
CA HIS A 466 2.61 0.05 24.25
C HIS A 466 2.13 0.84 25.49
N LEU A 467 2.00 0.18 26.64
CA LEU A 467 1.67 0.84 27.92
C LEU A 467 2.79 1.76 28.37
N CYS A 468 4.05 1.31 28.30
CA CYS A 468 5.20 2.15 28.64
C CYS A 468 5.21 3.44 27.81
N PHE A 469 4.98 3.33 26.50
CA PHE A 469 4.83 4.49 25.61
C PHE A 469 3.66 5.40 26.04
N ILE A 470 2.48 4.82 26.29
CA ILE A 470 1.29 5.60 26.66
C ILE A 470 1.42 6.24 28.04
N PHE A 471 2.12 5.65 29.00
CA PHE A 471 2.26 6.27 30.33
C PHE A 471 2.99 7.61 30.27
N SER A 472 4.07 7.74 29.50
CA SER A 472 4.75 9.02 29.29
C SER A 472 3.84 10.08 28.64
N HIS A 473 2.99 9.67 27.68
CA HIS A 473 2.02 10.58 27.07
C HIS A 473 0.86 10.89 28.03
N TRP A 474 0.31 9.90 28.71
CA TRP A 474 -0.74 10.09 29.71
C TRP A 474 -0.29 11.06 30.81
N GLU A 475 0.95 10.93 31.26
CA GLU A 475 1.60 11.87 32.16
C GLU A 475 1.67 13.27 31.56
N LYS A 476 2.16 13.43 30.32
CA LYS A 476 2.20 14.73 29.62
C LYS A 476 0.82 15.37 29.48
N TYR A 477 -0.22 14.60 29.21
CA TYR A 477 -1.60 15.09 29.11
C TYR A 477 -2.09 15.71 30.42
N ASN A 478 -1.61 15.17 31.54
CA ASN A 478 -1.98 15.62 32.88
C ASN A 478 -1.10 16.75 33.42
N THR A 479 0.22 16.70 33.17
CA THR A 479 1.20 17.63 33.75
C THR A 479 1.66 18.72 32.79
N GLY A 480 1.51 18.50 31.48
CA GLY A 480 2.07 19.36 30.43
C GLY A 480 3.55 19.16 30.11
N VAL A 481 4.23 18.23 30.79
CA VAL A 481 5.65 17.93 30.60
C VAL A 481 5.81 16.48 30.17
N LEU A 482 6.59 16.24 29.11
CA LEU A 482 6.93 14.89 28.67
C LEU A 482 8.13 14.36 29.44
N TYR A 483 7.95 13.34 30.26
CA TYR A 483 9.07 12.64 30.89
C TYR A 483 9.46 11.44 30.04
N LEU A 484 10.72 11.43 29.61
CA LEU A 484 11.25 10.35 28.78
C LEU A 484 11.53 9.12 29.66
N PRO A 485 11.00 7.94 29.29
CA PRO A 485 11.13 6.75 30.11
C PRO A 485 12.55 6.20 30.02
N TRP A 486 13.18 5.88 31.16
CA TRP A 486 14.55 5.33 31.20
C TRP A 486 14.69 4.05 30.38
N GLY A 487 13.62 3.26 30.33
CA GLY A 487 13.59 2.01 29.57
C GLY A 487 13.78 2.20 28.07
N TYR A 488 13.51 3.39 27.50
CA TYR A 488 13.61 3.62 26.06
C TYR A 488 15.05 3.38 25.57
N ASP A 489 16.01 4.23 25.93
CA ASP A 489 17.39 4.11 25.45
C ASP A 489 18.05 2.78 25.86
N ILE A 490 17.70 2.24 27.03
CA ILE A 490 18.17 0.92 27.47
C ILE A 490 17.67 -0.16 26.50
N SER A 491 16.38 -0.15 26.16
CA SER A 491 15.80 -1.13 25.23
C SER A 491 16.42 -1.03 23.83
N GLN A 492 16.73 0.18 23.36
CA GLN A 492 17.38 0.41 22.07
C GLN A 492 18.78 -0.21 22.04
N MET A 493 19.57 0.00 23.09
CA MET A 493 20.92 -0.56 23.20
C MET A 493 20.91 -2.08 23.38
N VAL A 494 19.95 -2.62 24.14
CA VAL A 494 19.77 -4.08 24.29
C VAL A 494 19.41 -4.73 22.96
N LEU A 495 18.51 -4.13 22.17
CA LEU A 495 18.15 -4.64 20.84
C LEU A 495 19.32 -4.57 19.84
N LEU A 496 20.08 -3.47 19.85
CA LEU A 496 21.32 -3.38 19.06
C LEU A 496 22.31 -4.48 19.43
N ALA A 497 22.56 -4.66 20.73
CA ALA A 497 23.45 -5.71 21.22
C ALA A 497 22.93 -7.10 20.84
N ALA A 498 21.62 -7.32 20.91
CA ALA A 498 21.00 -8.58 20.53
C ALA A 498 21.27 -8.92 19.05
N PHE A 499 21.07 -7.97 18.13
CA PHE A 499 21.37 -8.18 16.71
C PHE A 499 22.86 -8.45 16.45
N LEU A 500 23.76 -7.69 17.07
CA LEU A 500 25.21 -7.90 16.92
C LEU A 500 25.64 -9.26 17.46
N MET A 501 25.13 -9.66 18.62
CA MET A 501 25.45 -10.96 19.21
C MET A 501 24.93 -12.11 18.36
N THR A 502 23.71 -12.01 17.83
CA THR A 502 23.16 -13.02 16.90
C THR A 502 23.96 -13.08 15.59
N TYR A 503 24.46 -11.95 15.09
CA TYR A 503 25.38 -11.95 13.94
C TYR A 503 26.68 -12.73 14.21
N PHE A 504 27.35 -12.47 15.34
CA PHE A 504 28.65 -13.07 15.65
C PHE A 504 28.54 -14.52 16.16
N LYS A 505 27.51 -14.83 16.95
CA LYS A 505 27.40 -16.10 17.70
C LYS A 505 26.25 -17.00 17.22
N SER A 506 25.45 -16.56 16.25
CA SER A 506 24.21 -17.22 15.83
C SER A 506 23.10 -17.15 16.89
N TYR A 507 21.88 -17.54 16.50
CA TYR A 507 20.71 -17.59 17.38
C TYR A 507 20.88 -18.61 18.54
N HIS A 508 21.72 -19.64 18.35
CA HIS A 508 22.06 -20.63 19.40
C HIS A 508 22.64 -20.00 20.66
N PHE A 509 23.27 -18.82 20.57
CA PHE A 509 23.78 -18.09 21.74
C PHE A 509 22.68 -17.82 22.78
N TRP A 510 21.44 -17.65 22.33
CA TRP A 510 20.29 -17.36 23.18
C TRP A 510 19.61 -18.62 23.72
N LYS A 511 20.12 -19.82 23.42
CA LYS A 511 19.53 -21.09 23.88
C LYS A 511 20.14 -21.50 25.21
N PHE A 512 19.75 -20.78 26.27
CA PHE A 512 20.16 -21.07 27.63
C PHE A 512 19.02 -20.80 28.62
N THR A 513 19.08 -21.47 29.76
CA THR A 513 18.26 -21.20 30.95
C THR A 513 19.14 -20.65 32.06
N ILE A 514 18.56 -19.78 32.91
CA ILE A 514 19.21 -19.37 34.15
C ILE A 514 19.20 -20.57 35.11
N PRO A 515 20.36 -21.14 35.50
CA PRO A 515 20.40 -22.43 36.20
C PRO A 515 19.64 -22.49 37.52
N ILE A 516 19.54 -21.37 38.24
CA ILE A 516 18.91 -21.31 39.57
C ILE A 516 17.39 -21.21 39.46
N LEU A 517 16.87 -20.55 38.41
CA LEU A 517 15.45 -20.24 38.27
C LEU A 517 14.75 -21.11 37.23
N ASN A 518 15.53 -21.82 36.39
CA ASN A 518 15.05 -22.59 35.24
C ASN A 518 14.19 -21.74 34.27
N ILE A 519 14.58 -20.47 34.08
CA ILE A 519 13.91 -19.50 33.20
C ILE A 519 14.73 -19.35 31.92
N GLY A 520 14.10 -19.47 30.75
CA GLY A 520 14.72 -19.30 29.44
C GLY A 520 15.12 -17.84 29.16
N SER A 521 16.11 -17.63 28.30
CA SER A 521 16.62 -16.29 27.98
C SER A 521 15.55 -15.31 27.46
N GLY A 522 14.60 -15.77 26.64
CA GLY A 522 13.50 -14.93 26.14
C GLY A 522 12.51 -14.54 27.24
N GLU A 523 12.31 -15.42 28.23
CA GLU A 523 11.46 -15.15 29.40
C GLU A 523 12.13 -14.15 30.36
N VAL A 524 13.46 -14.13 30.43
CA VAL A 524 14.20 -13.09 31.16
C VAL A 524 13.93 -11.72 30.53
N ILE A 525 13.94 -11.63 29.19
CA ILE A 525 13.60 -10.39 28.48
C ILE A 525 12.15 -9.98 28.74
N GLU A 526 11.20 -10.93 28.76
CA GLU A 526 9.82 -10.66 29.16
C GLU A 526 9.73 -10.01 30.54
N ILE A 527 10.38 -10.61 31.54
CA ILE A 527 10.40 -10.11 32.93
C ILE A 527 11.00 -8.70 32.98
N LEU A 528 12.10 -8.44 32.26
CA LEU A 528 12.74 -7.13 32.21
C LEU A 528 11.84 -6.07 31.56
N ILE A 529 11.11 -6.42 30.50
CA ILE A 529 10.15 -5.50 29.86
C ILE A 529 8.99 -5.19 30.83
N TYR A 530 8.42 -6.18 31.50
CA TYR A 530 7.37 -5.95 32.50
C TYR A 530 7.87 -5.11 33.67
N ALA A 531 9.09 -5.36 34.16
CA ALA A 531 9.70 -4.55 35.22
C ALA A 531 9.90 -3.10 34.76
N GLY A 532 10.38 -2.88 33.53
CA GLY A 532 10.52 -1.55 32.95
C GLY A 532 9.19 -0.78 32.89
N THR A 533 8.11 -1.45 32.50
CA THR A 533 6.78 -0.82 32.40
C THR A 533 6.12 -0.61 33.76
N PHE A 534 5.99 -1.68 34.57
CA PHE A 534 5.16 -1.67 35.77
C PHE A 534 5.91 -1.33 37.07
N ALA A 535 7.21 -1.61 37.15
CA ALA A 535 8.02 -1.27 38.32
C ALA A 535 8.74 0.08 38.17
N MET A 536 8.93 0.58 36.94
CA MET A 536 9.62 1.86 36.68
C MET A 536 8.69 2.91 36.04
N SER A 537 8.22 2.70 34.80
CA SER A 537 7.49 3.73 34.05
C SER A 537 6.19 4.16 34.73
N LEU A 538 5.34 3.21 35.12
CA LEU A 538 4.05 3.53 35.74
C LEU A 538 4.19 4.23 37.11
N PRO A 539 5.01 3.74 38.06
CA PRO A 539 5.22 4.42 39.33
C PRO A 539 5.78 5.84 39.17
N VAL A 540 6.72 6.05 38.24
CA VAL A 540 7.28 7.38 37.96
C VAL A 540 6.21 8.32 37.41
N SER A 541 5.40 7.89 36.43
CA SER A 541 4.31 8.70 35.91
C SER A 541 3.26 9.03 36.98
N LEU A 542 2.90 8.07 37.84
CA LEU A 542 2.00 8.30 38.98
C LEU A 542 2.58 9.30 39.97
N TYR A 543 3.86 9.17 40.31
CA TYR A 543 4.56 10.09 41.21
C TYR A 543 4.60 11.51 40.66
N ASN A 544 4.93 11.68 39.38
CA ASN A 544 4.99 12.99 38.73
C ASN A 544 3.60 13.65 38.62
N ILE A 545 2.55 12.88 38.30
CA ILE A 545 1.16 13.36 38.34
C ILE A 545 0.78 13.79 39.77
N TYR A 546 1.14 13.00 40.78
CA TYR A 546 0.90 13.34 42.18
C TYR A 546 1.62 14.62 42.60
N CYS A 547 2.88 14.80 42.19
CA CYS A 547 3.65 16.01 42.43
C CYS A 547 3.00 17.24 41.76
N ALA A 548 2.54 17.11 40.51
CA ALA A 548 1.82 18.18 39.82
C ALA A 548 0.49 18.52 40.53
N TYR A 549 -0.24 17.51 41.00
CA TYR A 549 -1.45 17.71 41.81
C TYR A 549 -1.14 18.48 43.11
N LYS A 550 -0.10 18.08 43.85
CA LYS A 550 0.32 18.76 45.10
C LYS A 550 0.72 20.22 44.89
N LYS A 551 1.27 20.55 43.72
CA LYS A 551 1.66 21.92 43.35
C LYS A 551 0.51 22.75 42.76
N GLY A 552 -0.66 22.13 42.48
CA GLY A 552 -1.76 22.81 41.79
C GLY A 552 -1.49 23.05 40.30
N GLU A 553 -0.58 22.28 39.69
CA GLU A 553 -0.13 22.42 38.30
C GLU A 553 -0.82 21.42 37.34
N LEU A 554 -1.76 20.62 37.85
CA LEU A 554 -2.47 19.63 37.04
C LEU A 554 -3.34 20.33 35.98
N LYS A 555 -3.23 19.92 34.71
CA LYS A 555 -4.02 20.47 33.61
C LYS A 555 -5.49 20.04 33.64
N GLN A 556 -5.76 18.85 34.16
CA GLN A 556 -7.08 18.24 34.12
C GLN A 556 -7.84 18.53 35.42
N THR A 557 -9.09 18.96 35.31
CA THR A 557 -9.91 19.40 36.45
C THR A 557 -10.60 18.25 37.18
N SER A 558 -10.69 17.07 36.57
CA SER A 558 -11.34 15.90 37.16
C SER A 558 -10.56 14.62 36.89
N LEU A 559 -10.76 13.62 37.76
CA LEU A 559 -10.15 12.30 37.59
C LEU A 559 -10.57 11.63 36.27
N TRP A 560 -11.82 11.84 35.84
CA TRP A 560 -12.31 11.31 34.56
C TRP A 560 -11.51 11.88 33.38
N GLU A 561 -11.34 13.20 33.32
CA GLU A 561 -10.55 13.81 32.24
C GLU A 561 -9.08 13.38 32.32
N ALA A 562 -8.53 13.24 33.53
CA ALA A 562 -7.18 12.74 33.74
C ALA A 562 -6.96 11.32 33.22
N MET A 563 -7.94 10.42 33.40
CA MET A 563 -7.88 9.02 32.97
C MET A 563 -8.34 8.79 31.53
N ARG A 564 -8.98 9.78 30.91
CA ARG A 564 -9.58 9.67 29.57
C ARG A 564 -8.63 9.14 28.47
N PRO A 565 -7.33 9.50 28.43
CA PRO A 565 -6.39 8.96 27.43
C PRO A 565 -6.26 7.42 27.47
N LEU A 566 -6.51 6.80 28.62
CA LEU A 566 -6.36 5.36 28.82
C LEU A 566 -7.58 4.57 28.31
N VAL A 567 -8.75 5.20 28.18
CA VAL A 567 -10.00 4.55 27.74
C VAL A 567 -9.85 3.84 26.38
N PRO A 568 -9.41 4.50 25.29
CA PRO A 568 -9.28 3.83 24.00
C PRO A 568 -8.22 2.71 24.02
N ILE A 569 -7.16 2.84 24.81
CA ILE A 569 -6.14 1.80 24.96
C ILE A 569 -6.73 0.58 25.68
N LEU A 570 -7.48 0.79 26.75
CA LEU A 570 -8.18 -0.29 27.46
C LEU A 570 -9.19 -1.01 26.55
N LEU A 571 -9.93 -0.27 25.71
CA LEU A 571 -10.86 -0.86 24.74
C LEU A 571 -10.12 -1.70 23.69
N LEU A 572 -9.02 -1.20 23.14
CA LEU A 572 -8.19 -1.95 22.19
C LEU A 572 -7.67 -3.25 22.81
N PHE A 573 -7.10 -3.15 24.01
CA PHE A 573 -6.54 -4.28 24.73
C PHE A 573 -7.63 -5.29 25.11
N LEU A 574 -8.73 -4.87 25.71
CA LEU A 574 -9.81 -5.79 26.06
C LEU A 574 -10.36 -6.53 24.83
N SER A 575 -10.69 -5.79 23.76
CA SER A 575 -11.25 -6.38 22.53
C SER A 575 -10.28 -7.35 21.85
N THR A 576 -9.00 -7.00 21.77
CA THR A 576 -7.98 -7.85 21.13
C THR A 576 -7.54 -9.02 22.01
N THR A 577 -7.59 -8.92 23.34
CA THR A 577 -7.43 -10.09 24.23
C THR A 577 -8.60 -11.05 24.12
N ILE A 578 -9.84 -10.54 24.10
CA ILE A 578 -11.01 -11.39 23.89
C ILE A 578 -10.84 -12.16 22.57
N TRP A 579 -10.42 -11.47 21.51
CA TRP A 579 -10.11 -12.12 20.24
C TRP A 579 -8.99 -13.15 20.38
N ALA A 580 -7.81 -12.77 20.89
CA ALA A 580 -6.65 -13.65 20.96
C ALA A 580 -6.87 -14.92 21.80
N VAL A 581 -7.56 -14.80 22.94
CA VAL A 581 -7.76 -15.89 23.91
C VAL A 581 -8.93 -16.79 23.51
N TYR A 582 -10.03 -16.21 23.02
CA TYR A 582 -11.25 -16.97 22.69
C TYR A 582 -11.42 -17.24 21.20
N SER A 583 -10.42 -16.90 20.36
CA SER A 583 -10.43 -17.16 18.92
C SER A 583 -10.82 -18.62 18.62
N PRO A 584 -11.93 -18.87 17.88
CA PRO A 584 -12.36 -20.22 17.56
C PRO A 584 -11.35 -21.02 16.75
N THR A 585 -10.53 -20.33 15.94
CA THR A 585 -9.54 -20.98 15.07
C THR A 585 -8.11 -20.81 15.55
N ASN A 586 -7.90 -20.14 16.69
CA ASN A 586 -6.60 -19.85 17.28
C ASN A 586 -5.73 -18.93 16.40
N ILE A 587 -6.21 -17.69 16.20
CA ILE A 587 -5.62 -16.67 15.32
C ILE A 587 -4.12 -16.45 15.53
N LEU A 588 -3.63 -16.52 16.77
CA LEU A 588 -2.20 -16.36 17.08
C LEU A 588 -1.33 -17.53 16.60
N LEU A 589 -1.89 -18.75 16.51
CA LEU A 589 -1.19 -19.88 15.90
C LEU A 589 -1.21 -19.82 14.38
N ASN A 590 -2.30 -19.31 13.79
CA ASN A 590 -2.44 -19.21 12.34
C ASN A 590 -1.66 -18.03 11.75
N ASP A 591 -1.69 -16.85 12.36
CA ASP A 591 -0.99 -15.65 11.90
C ASP A 591 -0.78 -14.60 13.02
N ALA A 592 0.15 -14.89 13.93
CA ALA A 592 0.53 -13.96 15.01
C ALA A 592 1.01 -12.61 14.49
N ARG A 593 1.78 -12.58 13.39
CA ARG A 593 2.42 -11.37 12.89
C ARG A 593 1.39 -10.34 12.42
N VAL A 594 0.40 -10.77 11.64
CA VAL A 594 -0.70 -9.92 11.19
C VAL A 594 -1.49 -9.39 12.37
N PHE A 595 -1.76 -10.25 13.36
CA PHE A 595 -2.48 -9.85 14.55
C PHE A 595 -1.71 -8.78 15.35
N TYR A 596 -0.41 -8.97 15.58
CA TYR A 596 0.44 -7.98 16.25
C TYR A 596 0.48 -6.67 15.49
N TRP A 597 0.64 -6.72 14.17
CA TRP A 597 0.70 -5.53 13.33
C TRP A 597 -0.63 -4.77 13.32
N LEU A 598 -1.76 -5.47 13.35
CA LEU A 598 -3.09 -4.86 13.49
C LEU A 598 -3.18 -4.10 14.81
N VAL A 599 -2.89 -4.76 15.94
CA VAL A 599 -2.99 -4.14 17.26
C VAL A 599 -2.03 -2.96 17.39
N GLY A 600 -0.78 -3.10 16.96
CA GLY A 600 0.21 -2.01 16.99
C GLY A 600 -0.16 -0.83 16.10
N THR A 601 -0.80 -1.07 14.95
CA THR A 601 -1.24 0.02 14.06
C THR A 601 -2.43 0.79 14.63
N VAL A 602 -3.42 0.09 15.21
CA VAL A 602 -4.55 0.74 15.88
C VAL A 602 -4.07 1.51 17.11
N PHE A 603 -3.14 0.93 17.88
CA PHE A 603 -2.45 1.60 18.98
C PHE A 603 -1.79 2.90 18.51
N SER A 604 -0.98 2.84 17.46
CA SER A 604 -0.30 4.01 16.89
C SER A 604 -1.29 5.09 16.44
N ASN A 605 -2.44 4.70 15.86
CA ASN A 605 -3.50 5.66 15.54
C ASN A 605 -4.08 6.38 16.77
N ILE A 606 -4.29 5.63 17.87
CA ILE A 606 -4.75 6.20 19.15
C ILE A 606 -3.69 7.13 19.73
N ALA A 607 -2.42 6.70 19.74
CA ALA A 607 -1.30 7.46 20.25
C ALA A 607 -1.12 8.81 19.51
N CYS A 608 -1.13 8.81 18.18
CA CYS A 608 -1.03 10.04 17.38
C CYS A 608 -2.16 11.03 17.69
N ARG A 609 -3.39 10.56 17.88
CA ARG A 609 -4.53 11.42 18.27
C ARG A 609 -4.35 12.02 19.65
N LEU A 610 -3.81 11.25 20.60
CA LEU A 610 -3.47 11.74 21.93
C LEU A 610 -2.35 12.80 21.88
N ILE A 611 -1.29 12.57 21.11
CA ILE A 611 -0.18 13.52 20.90
C ILE A 611 -0.71 14.84 20.33
N VAL A 612 -1.56 14.78 19.31
CA VAL A 612 -2.25 15.97 18.75
C VAL A 612 -3.01 16.73 19.83
N SER A 613 -3.83 16.05 20.63
CA SER A 613 -4.59 16.69 21.71
C SER A 613 -3.72 17.33 22.79
N GLN A 614 -2.59 16.71 23.14
CA GLN A 614 -1.63 17.25 24.10
C GLN A 614 -0.98 18.54 23.59
N MET A 615 -0.50 18.53 22.35
CA MET A 615 0.17 19.68 21.75
C MET A 615 -0.80 20.84 21.52
N SER A 616 -2.02 20.54 21.09
CA SER A 616 -3.05 21.58 20.90
C SER A 616 -3.75 21.99 22.19
N SER A 617 -3.42 21.37 23.34
CA SER A 617 -4.13 21.54 24.62
C SER A 617 -5.65 21.38 24.51
N THR A 618 -6.09 20.40 23.72
CA THR A 618 -7.52 20.07 23.56
C THR A 618 -7.87 18.76 24.26
N ARG A 619 -9.16 18.58 24.51
CA ARG A 619 -9.70 17.34 25.11
C ARG A 619 -9.37 16.13 24.21
N CYS A 620 -8.77 15.08 24.78
CA CYS A 620 -8.41 13.87 24.03
C CYS A 620 -9.65 13.07 23.58
N GLU A 621 -9.54 12.24 22.55
CA GLU A 621 -10.64 11.38 22.09
C GLU A 621 -10.73 10.11 22.96
N ALA A 622 -11.90 9.83 23.53
CA ALA A 622 -12.12 8.61 24.33
C ALA A 622 -12.42 7.37 23.47
N PHE A 623 -12.77 7.56 22.20
CA PHE A 623 -13.16 6.50 21.29
C PHE A 623 -12.49 6.68 19.94
N ASN A 624 -11.92 5.60 19.40
CA ASN A 624 -11.36 5.56 18.06
C ASN A 624 -12.34 4.86 17.11
N TRP A 625 -12.62 5.46 15.96
CA TRP A 625 -13.58 4.90 15.02
C TRP A 625 -13.16 3.53 14.45
N LEU A 626 -11.87 3.17 14.50
CA LEU A 626 -11.38 1.83 14.12
C LEU A 626 -11.99 0.72 14.99
N PHE A 627 -12.60 1.05 16.14
CA PHE A 627 -13.36 0.08 16.92
C PHE A 627 -14.67 -0.36 16.27
N TYR A 628 -15.26 0.41 15.35
CA TYR A 628 -16.44 -0.04 14.60
C TYR A 628 -16.14 -1.30 13.75
N PRO A 629 -15.17 -1.29 12.82
CA PRO A 629 -14.86 -2.48 12.04
C PRO A 629 -14.30 -3.63 12.89
N ILE A 630 -13.53 -3.34 13.96
CA ILE A 630 -13.07 -4.38 14.90
C ILE A 630 -14.27 -5.01 15.63
N GLY A 631 -15.21 -4.20 16.13
CA GLY A 631 -16.42 -4.70 16.79
C GLY A 631 -17.29 -5.54 15.88
N LEU A 632 -17.50 -5.11 14.62
CA LEU A 632 -18.22 -5.89 13.61
C LEU A 632 -17.52 -7.21 13.30
N ALA A 633 -16.19 -7.21 13.20
CA ALA A 633 -15.41 -8.43 13.01
C ALA A 633 -15.56 -9.39 14.19
N LEU A 634 -15.47 -8.92 15.44
CA LEU A 634 -15.66 -9.75 16.62
C LEU A 634 -17.07 -10.32 16.70
N LEU A 635 -18.09 -9.50 16.44
CA LEU A 635 -19.48 -9.96 16.36
C LEU A 635 -19.62 -11.08 15.33
N TYR A 636 -19.05 -10.91 14.13
CA TYR A 636 -19.10 -11.93 13.09
C TYR A 636 -18.35 -13.22 13.49
N ILE A 637 -17.13 -13.10 14.01
CA ILE A 637 -16.28 -14.24 14.42
C ILE A 637 -16.95 -15.06 15.52
N PHE A 638 -17.58 -14.42 16.51
CA PHE A 638 -18.20 -15.13 17.63
C PHE A 638 -19.65 -15.57 17.38
N SER A 639 -20.32 -15.08 16.32
CA SER A 639 -21.71 -15.45 16.02
C SER A 639 -21.85 -16.72 15.20
N TYR A 640 -20.82 -17.12 14.45
CA TYR A 640 -20.89 -18.27 13.53
C TYR A 640 -19.61 -19.12 13.60
N PRO A 641 -19.70 -20.44 13.35
CA PRO A 641 -18.51 -21.26 13.14
C PRO A 641 -17.81 -20.85 11.84
N HIS A 642 -16.50 -20.68 11.88
CA HIS A 642 -15.70 -20.26 10.73
C HIS A 642 -14.50 -21.18 10.50
N HIS A 643 -14.02 -21.23 9.26
CA HIS A 643 -12.73 -21.80 8.94
C HIS A 643 -11.59 -20.82 9.32
N SER A 644 -10.41 -21.36 9.65
CA SER A 644 -9.24 -20.55 10.02
C SER A 644 -8.85 -19.53 8.96
N ARG A 645 -9.01 -19.87 7.68
CA ARG A 645 -8.76 -18.96 6.55
C ARG A 645 -9.62 -17.69 6.62
N THR A 646 -10.87 -17.81 7.04
CA THR A 646 -11.80 -16.67 7.13
C THR A 646 -11.34 -15.70 8.23
N GLU A 647 -11.00 -16.22 9.40
CA GLU A 647 -10.54 -15.38 10.53
C GLU A 647 -9.23 -14.64 10.20
N VAL A 648 -8.29 -15.31 9.53
CA VAL A 648 -7.04 -14.71 9.03
C VAL A 648 -7.32 -13.65 7.97
N GLN A 649 -8.23 -13.90 7.02
CA GLN A 649 -8.63 -12.90 6.00
C GLN A 649 -9.27 -11.66 6.62
N ILE A 650 -10.07 -11.81 7.68
CA ILE A 650 -10.63 -10.70 8.44
C ILE A 650 -9.51 -9.90 9.10
N ALA A 651 -8.56 -10.57 9.76
CA ALA A 651 -7.41 -9.92 10.39
C ALA A 651 -6.56 -9.13 9.37
N TRP A 652 -6.28 -9.71 8.19
CA TRP A 652 -5.61 -9.02 7.08
C TRP A 652 -6.39 -7.81 6.57
N SER A 653 -7.71 -7.96 6.40
CA SER A 653 -8.58 -6.86 5.93
C SER A 653 -8.59 -5.70 6.93
N LEU A 654 -8.68 -6.00 8.23
CA LEU A 654 -8.59 -5.02 9.30
C LEU A 654 -7.20 -4.38 9.38
N LEU A 655 -6.13 -5.15 9.19
CA LEU A 655 -4.76 -4.62 9.16
C LEU A 655 -4.61 -3.62 8.01
N ILE A 656 -5.00 -4.00 6.79
CA ILE A 656 -4.93 -3.13 5.60
C ILE A 656 -5.76 -1.86 5.84
N LEU A 657 -6.99 -2.00 6.33
CA LEU A 657 -7.84 -0.86 6.67
C LEU A 657 -7.17 0.06 7.70
N SER A 658 -6.61 -0.51 8.77
CA SER A 658 -5.98 0.25 9.85
C SER A 658 -4.71 0.96 9.39
N VAL A 659 -3.89 0.32 8.55
CA VAL A 659 -2.69 0.91 7.95
C VAL A 659 -3.07 2.07 7.03
N LEU A 660 -4.04 1.87 6.13
CA LEU A 660 -4.52 2.92 5.23
C LEU A 660 -5.11 4.10 6.02
N ALA A 661 -5.93 3.82 7.03
CA ALA A 661 -6.50 4.83 7.91
C ALA A 661 -5.42 5.62 8.68
N HIS A 662 -4.38 4.93 9.17
CA HIS A 662 -3.28 5.57 9.88
C HIS A 662 -2.43 6.45 8.95
N ILE A 663 -2.03 5.95 7.78
CA ILE A 663 -1.28 6.72 6.78
C ILE A 663 -2.10 7.95 6.34
N HIS A 664 -3.38 7.76 6.04
CA HIS A 664 -4.26 8.84 5.63
C HIS A 664 -4.40 9.91 6.73
N TYR A 665 -4.57 9.50 7.99
CA TYR A 665 -4.58 10.40 9.14
C TYR A 665 -3.29 11.21 9.24
N GLY A 666 -2.13 10.53 9.24
CA GLY A 666 -0.82 11.18 9.34
C GLY A 666 -0.58 12.17 8.20
N VAL A 667 -0.77 11.76 6.94
CA VAL A 667 -0.59 12.62 5.77
C VAL A 667 -1.49 13.85 5.82
N CYS A 668 -2.79 13.67 6.12
CA CYS A 668 -3.73 14.78 6.17
C CYS A 668 -3.45 15.76 7.32
N VAL A 669 -3.07 15.26 8.51
CA VAL A 669 -2.73 16.11 9.66
C VAL A 669 -1.44 16.88 9.39
N VAL A 670 -0.40 16.22 8.89
CA VAL A 670 0.87 16.87 8.51
C VAL A 670 0.64 17.95 7.46
N GLN A 671 -0.15 17.67 6.43
CA GLN A 671 -0.50 18.65 5.40
C GLN A 671 -1.27 19.85 5.96
N GLN A 672 -2.24 19.62 6.87
CA GLN A 672 -2.96 20.70 7.54
C GLN A 672 -2.02 21.60 8.36
N MET A 673 -1.13 21.00 9.14
CA MET A 673 -0.13 21.74 9.92
C MET A 673 0.84 22.52 9.01
N CYS A 674 1.34 21.89 7.94
CA CYS A 674 2.20 22.55 6.95
C CYS A 674 1.53 23.79 6.34
N ARG A 675 0.26 23.68 5.94
CA ARG A 675 -0.53 24.79 5.38
C ARG A 675 -0.74 25.90 6.40
N HIS A 676 -1.06 25.55 7.64
CA HIS A 676 -1.30 26.53 8.70
C HIS A 676 -0.02 27.30 9.07
N PHE A 677 1.10 26.60 9.25
CA PHE A 677 2.39 27.20 9.60
C PHE A 677 3.18 27.77 8.41
N LYS A 678 2.71 27.56 7.16
CA LYS A 678 3.40 27.94 5.92
C LYS A 678 4.83 27.40 5.85
N ILE A 679 4.94 26.09 6.10
CA ILE A 679 6.20 25.35 6.08
C ILE A 679 6.06 24.09 5.22
N HIS A 680 7.18 23.56 4.76
CA HIS A 680 7.24 22.24 4.15
C HIS A 680 7.70 21.20 5.17
N CYS A 681 7.05 20.03 5.18
CA CYS A 681 7.42 18.95 6.11
C CYS A 681 8.88 18.51 5.94
N PHE A 682 9.36 18.37 4.70
CA PHE A 682 10.69 17.84 4.39
C PHE A 682 11.65 18.88 3.77
N SER A 683 11.39 20.17 3.94
CA SER A 683 12.27 21.22 3.40
C SER A 683 12.33 22.41 4.33
N LEU A 684 13.53 22.96 4.51
CA LEU A 684 13.76 24.21 5.24
C LEU A 684 13.60 25.46 4.35
N LYS A 685 13.32 25.28 3.07
CA LYS A 685 12.99 26.41 2.18
C LYS A 685 11.68 27.03 2.65
N LYS A 686 11.66 28.36 2.70
CA LYS A 686 10.44 29.14 2.91
C LYS A 686 9.71 29.25 1.58
N ASP A 687 8.38 29.28 1.61
CA ASP A 687 7.61 29.71 0.45
C ASP A 687 8.09 31.12 0.06
N GLU A 688 8.69 31.25 -1.13
CA GLU A 688 8.89 32.57 -1.74
C GLU A 688 7.49 33.12 -1.98
N LYS A 689 7.17 34.23 -1.30
CA LYS A 689 5.86 34.87 -1.25
C LYS A 689 5.11 34.78 -2.59
N ASP A 690 3.94 34.12 -2.57
CA ASP A 690 2.78 34.54 -3.36
C ASP A 690 2.27 35.90 -2.87
#